data_AF-A0A2A5DC32-F1
#
_entry.id   AF-A0A2A5DC32-F1
#
_cell.length_a   1.000
_cell.length_b   1.000
_cell.length_c   1.000
_cell.angle_alpha   90.00
_cell.angle_beta   90.00
_cell.angle_gamma   90.00
#
_symmetry.space_group_name_H-M   'P 1'
#
loop_
_entity.id
_entity.type
_entity.pdbx_description
1 polymer ?
#
loop_
_entity_poly.entity_id
_entity_poly.type
_entity_poly.pdbx_seq_one_letter_code
_entity_poly.pdbx_strand_id
1 'polypeptide(L)'
;MGPFAQGKSEDLAIVHPPERFLEDMIGGEYWFPSEHGVEITGRMMQWKAAASTNPRGEEIFDVGRFDINALTGNPGPRQVAYLYCPIQSDIVTEQKIFFGSDDGLRMWLNGELVCESIESRGTNAYQENVTLRLVPGINHLMVKIAQNGGTWAFEMQSPRFENQTAINSAVDRGVKYLLGRQLLDGSWQNKQDIYRNGSTALVLYALLSSGLDPRHPAILRGLEYLRTEPSDRTYSAGCELMALAALDDPNVLPWMEERAEDLISWQQDNGQWAYPDAHWDLSCTQFAVLGLRAAAQRGVEIPSKVWETAIRGTLICQANTKRKDVNAGAPFIYYPGHGSGWSGSMTSAGIAVLAIAREQLGERMKRNNATRVNKSIDQGMLWLGHQFSLGHNPGRPGRAQYYYWLYGVERVGALLDVQMLGTHDWYAEGSSFLVEDQAGAGQWATPWGEEDIATSFALLFLKRATARSAVTGGTSEGTNRHHATKTQKGSLVLHAVEGDPIVLWVVPPKGITLLSAHYFARRKGEDWQPAGPGEGNRFGHRFTADTPGAWEFQVRGDSDQGKAWESEVLAVEYETKIRVKDLQYASDSSRNLLPAYRPTVSISTQYLDHNGGRLVDNVWYSFWDCDPSDKAPTVEIKLRKKAKVDRILLSQAHTRKSEHGLHPHVARIELWINKDKQPTIYEVETSPARKTVIQFEKTMKINFLKIVVIDVAGGVLGNASVGFSEIELQRD
;
A
#
# COMPACT_ATOMS: atom_id res chain seq x y z
N MET A 1 -22.42 -30.57 22.30
CA MET A 1 -23.34 -31.71 22.56
C MET A 1 -24.48 -31.67 21.53
N GLY A 2 -24.99 -32.81 21.06
CA GLY A 2 -25.96 -32.91 19.95
C GLY A 2 -25.44 -33.86 18.84
N PRO A 3 -26.17 -34.04 17.72
CA PRO A 3 -27.40 -33.33 17.30
C PRO A 3 -28.68 -33.84 17.99
N PHE A 4 -29.67 -32.97 18.16
CA PHE A 4 -31.03 -33.34 18.61
C PHE A 4 -32.08 -32.99 17.55
N ALA A 5 -33.07 -33.87 17.37
CA ALA A 5 -34.15 -33.68 16.40
C ALA A 5 -35.11 -32.53 16.80
N GLN A 6 -35.92 -32.06 15.85
CA GLN A 6 -36.88 -30.94 16.00
C GLN A 6 -36.19 -29.57 16.15
N GLY A 7 -35.19 -29.31 15.30
CA GLY A 7 -34.32 -28.15 15.40
C GLY A 7 -34.27 -27.27 14.15
N LYS A 8 -35.42 -26.78 13.65
CA LYS A 8 -35.40 -25.65 12.69
C LYS A 8 -35.43 -24.31 13.45
N SER A 9 -35.06 -23.20 12.81
CA SER A 9 -34.95 -21.89 13.49
C SER A 9 -36.21 -21.50 14.25
N GLU A 10 -37.38 -21.74 13.67
CA GLU A 10 -38.69 -21.47 14.28
C GLU A 10 -38.95 -22.26 15.58
N ASP A 11 -38.23 -23.37 15.76
CA ASP A 11 -38.38 -24.30 16.88
C ASP A 11 -37.31 -24.07 17.97
N LEU A 12 -36.53 -22.98 17.92
CA LEU A 12 -35.47 -22.68 18.89
C LEU A 12 -35.96 -22.58 20.34
N ALA A 13 -37.26 -22.33 20.54
CA ALA A 13 -37.91 -22.35 21.84
C ALA A 13 -38.10 -23.74 22.46
N ILE A 14 -38.00 -24.82 21.67
CA ILE A 14 -38.12 -26.18 22.17
C ILE A 14 -36.91 -26.51 23.05
N VAL A 15 -37.16 -26.75 24.33
CA VAL A 15 -36.11 -27.06 25.31
C VAL A 15 -35.52 -28.43 25.03
N HIS A 16 -34.21 -28.50 24.84
CA HIS A 16 -33.48 -29.77 24.81
C HIS A 16 -32.72 -30.00 26.12
N PRO A 17 -32.32 -31.25 26.42
CA PRO A 17 -31.73 -31.56 27.72
C PRO A 17 -30.53 -30.72 28.17
N PRO A 18 -29.61 -30.23 27.30
CA PRO A 18 -28.53 -29.34 27.73
C PRO A 18 -29.01 -28.05 28.41
N GLU A 19 -30.20 -27.56 28.06
CA GLU A 19 -30.77 -26.34 28.64
C GLU A 19 -31.18 -26.53 30.11
N ARG A 20 -31.31 -27.77 30.60
CA ARG A 20 -31.57 -28.03 32.02
C ARG A 20 -30.40 -27.63 32.92
N PHE A 21 -29.19 -27.57 32.37
CA PHE A 21 -28.00 -27.18 33.12
C PHE A 21 -27.86 -25.66 33.25
N LEU A 22 -28.70 -24.85 32.58
CA LEU A 22 -28.61 -23.39 32.63
C LEU A 22 -28.75 -22.86 34.07
N GLU A 23 -29.58 -23.49 34.89
CA GLU A 23 -29.78 -23.10 36.29
C GLU A 23 -28.52 -23.31 37.16
N ASP A 24 -27.66 -24.26 36.76
CA ASP A 24 -26.41 -24.59 37.46
C ASP A 24 -25.22 -23.73 36.96
N MET A 25 -25.38 -23.01 35.84
CA MET A 25 -24.33 -22.18 35.24
C MET A 25 -24.21 -20.82 35.94
N ILE A 26 -23.85 -20.80 37.21
CA ILE A 26 -23.76 -19.56 38.00
C ILE A 26 -22.40 -18.88 37.79
N GLY A 27 -22.40 -17.59 37.45
CA GLY A 27 -21.17 -16.82 37.22
C GLY A 27 -20.29 -16.74 38.47
N GLY A 28 -19.02 -17.11 38.33
CA GLY A 28 -18.04 -17.17 39.41
C GLY A 28 -17.92 -18.55 40.05
N GLU A 29 -18.85 -19.46 39.77
CA GLU A 29 -18.86 -20.83 40.31
C GLU A 29 -18.27 -21.84 39.31
N TYR A 30 -17.89 -23.01 39.81
CA TYR A 30 -17.31 -24.07 38.99
C TYR A 30 -18.42 -24.98 38.44
N TRP A 31 -18.47 -25.12 37.11
CA TRP A 31 -19.31 -26.10 36.43
C TRP A 31 -18.60 -26.59 35.16
N PHE A 32 -18.49 -27.92 34.98
CA PHE A 32 -17.82 -28.50 33.80
C PHE A 32 -18.67 -29.56 33.07
N PRO A 33 -18.71 -29.48 31.72
CA PRO A 33 -19.52 -30.38 30.91
C PRO A 33 -19.09 -31.86 30.97
N SER A 34 -17.82 -32.17 31.25
CA SER A 34 -17.33 -33.57 31.31
C SER A 34 -17.95 -34.40 32.43
N GLU A 35 -18.48 -33.74 33.45
CA GLU A 35 -19.16 -34.37 34.59
C GLU A 35 -20.67 -34.57 34.32
N HIS A 36 -21.20 -33.98 33.24
CA HIS A 36 -22.62 -33.82 33.00
C HIS A 36 -23.00 -34.35 31.61
N GLY A 37 -23.39 -35.61 31.53
CA GLY A 37 -23.97 -36.18 30.33
C GLY A 37 -25.50 -36.31 30.43
N VAL A 38 -26.15 -36.56 29.29
CA VAL A 38 -27.61 -36.71 29.23
C VAL A 38 -27.97 -38.03 28.56
N GLU A 39 -28.81 -38.83 29.22
CA GLU A 39 -29.42 -39.99 28.58
C GLU A 39 -30.60 -39.58 27.69
N ILE A 40 -30.57 -39.98 26.42
CA ILE A 40 -31.64 -39.78 25.46
C ILE A 40 -31.92 -41.09 24.74
N THR A 41 -33.17 -41.56 24.81
CA THR A 41 -33.61 -42.79 24.13
C THR A 41 -32.68 -44.00 24.38
N GLY A 42 -32.18 -44.15 25.61
CA GLY A 42 -31.24 -45.21 25.99
C GLY A 42 -29.79 -45.02 25.53
N ARG A 43 -29.42 -43.84 25.01
CA ARG A 43 -28.03 -43.49 24.66
C ARG A 43 -27.54 -42.35 25.55
N MET A 44 -26.36 -42.54 26.14
CA MET A 44 -25.69 -41.50 26.90
C MET A 44 -25.00 -40.52 25.95
N MET A 45 -25.48 -39.29 25.89
CA MET A 45 -24.85 -38.19 25.16
C MET A 45 -23.86 -37.47 26.08
N GLN A 46 -22.68 -37.15 25.54
CA GLN A 46 -21.59 -36.50 26.26
C GLN A 46 -21.11 -35.27 25.52
N TRP A 47 -20.49 -34.34 26.24
CA TRP A 47 -19.79 -33.22 25.64
C TRP A 47 -18.49 -33.71 25.00
N LYS A 48 -18.14 -33.12 23.86
CA LYS A 48 -16.92 -33.43 23.11
C LYS A 48 -16.18 -32.12 22.88
N ALA A 49 -14.86 -32.14 23.13
CA ALA A 49 -14.00 -31.03 22.75
C ALA A 49 -14.08 -30.82 21.23
N ALA A 50 -14.36 -29.59 20.82
CA ALA A 50 -14.43 -29.20 19.42
C ALA A 50 -13.28 -28.23 19.15
N ALA A 51 -12.49 -28.52 18.12
CA ALA A 51 -11.52 -27.58 17.59
C ALA A 51 -12.19 -26.75 16.50
N SER A 52 -12.03 -25.44 16.55
CA SER A 52 -12.40 -24.52 15.50
C SER A 52 -11.19 -24.20 14.61
N THR A 53 -11.44 -23.54 13.48
CA THR A 53 -10.38 -22.86 12.74
C THR A 53 -10.05 -21.55 13.45
N ASN A 54 -9.42 -21.59 14.63
CA ASN A 54 -8.96 -20.39 15.31
C ASN A 54 -7.77 -19.81 14.52
N PRO A 55 -7.91 -18.65 13.85
CA PRO A 55 -6.83 -18.07 13.06
C PRO A 55 -5.81 -17.32 13.94
N ARG A 56 -6.13 -16.99 15.19
CA ARG A 56 -5.32 -16.11 16.06
C ARG A 56 -4.68 -16.79 17.28
N GLY A 57 -4.99 -18.06 17.56
CA GLY A 57 -4.27 -18.93 18.50
C GLY A 57 -4.29 -18.55 20.00
N GLU A 58 -4.51 -17.29 20.37
CA GLU A 58 -4.27 -16.78 21.72
C GLU A 58 -5.41 -15.90 22.30
N GLU A 59 -6.36 -15.41 21.49
CA GLU A 59 -7.47 -14.59 21.99
C GLU A 59 -8.67 -15.42 22.45
N ILE A 60 -9.09 -15.23 23.71
CA ILE A 60 -10.17 -16.00 24.37
C ILE A 60 -11.54 -15.84 23.69
N PHE A 61 -11.81 -14.70 23.06
CA PHE A 61 -13.09 -14.39 22.42
C PHE A 61 -13.08 -14.50 20.88
N ASP A 62 -11.92 -14.78 20.29
CA ASP A 62 -11.81 -15.16 18.87
C ASP A 62 -11.66 -16.67 18.78
N VAL A 63 -12.81 -17.34 18.73
CA VAL A 63 -12.87 -18.79 18.62
C VAL A 63 -12.91 -19.23 17.16
N GLY A 64 -12.88 -18.32 16.18
CA GLY A 64 -13.01 -18.67 14.77
C GLY A 64 -14.28 -19.47 14.43
N ARG A 65 -14.24 -20.22 13.33
CA ARG A 65 -15.40 -20.96 12.79
C ARG A 65 -15.43 -22.41 13.29
N PHE A 66 -16.60 -22.83 13.76
CA PHE A 66 -16.96 -24.22 14.04
C PHE A 66 -17.81 -24.79 12.91
N ASP A 67 -17.32 -25.80 12.20
CA ASP A 67 -18.12 -26.59 11.26
C ASP A 67 -18.87 -27.68 12.03
N ILE A 68 -20.13 -27.42 12.34
CA ILE A 68 -20.99 -28.32 13.11
C ILE A 68 -21.32 -29.57 12.30
N ASN A 69 -21.42 -29.47 10.96
CA ASN A 69 -21.60 -30.65 10.10
C ASN A 69 -20.42 -31.61 10.23
N ALA A 70 -19.18 -31.10 10.16
CA ALA A 70 -18.00 -31.92 10.35
C ALA A 70 -17.94 -32.54 11.76
N LEU A 71 -18.32 -31.78 12.79
CA LEU A 71 -18.31 -32.24 14.18
C LEU A 71 -19.37 -33.31 14.49
N THR A 72 -20.51 -33.27 13.82
CA THR A 72 -21.67 -34.14 14.07
C THR A 72 -21.85 -35.26 13.04
N GLY A 73 -21.04 -35.29 11.99
CA GLY A 73 -21.15 -36.28 10.91
C GLY A 73 -22.32 -36.01 9.95
N ASN A 74 -22.70 -34.74 9.79
CA ASN A 74 -23.76 -34.26 8.90
C ASN A 74 -25.09 -35.05 9.04
N PRO A 75 -25.81 -34.88 10.15
CA PRO A 75 -27.04 -35.60 10.45
C PRO A 75 -28.25 -35.22 9.57
N GLY A 76 -28.09 -34.29 8.64
CA GLY A 76 -29.17 -33.73 7.85
C GLY A 76 -29.94 -32.61 8.54
N PRO A 77 -31.01 -32.09 7.92
CA PRO A 77 -31.74 -30.92 8.40
C PRO A 77 -32.59 -31.20 9.65
N ARG A 78 -33.09 -30.12 10.25
CA ARG A 78 -34.00 -30.06 11.41
C ARG A 78 -33.37 -30.61 12.69
N GLN A 79 -32.13 -30.23 12.92
CA GLN A 79 -31.32 -30.63 14.07
C GLN A 79 -30.85 -29.41 14.86
N VAL A 80 -30.60 -29.57 16.15
CA VAL A 80 -29.90 -28.57 16.97
C VAL A 80 -28.65 -29.13 17.62
N ALA A 81 -27.64 -28.29 17.79
CA ALA A 81 -26.41 -28.60 18.50
C ALA A 81 -26.07 -27.48 19.48
N TYR A 82 -25.33 -27.86 20.51
CA TYR A 82 -24.90 -26.97 21.59
C TYR A 82 -23.38 -26.87 21.63
N LEU A 83 -22.89 -25.65 21.74
CA LEU A 83 -21.51 -25.31 22.04
C LEU A 83 -21.45 -24.70 23.44
N TYR A 84 -20.36 -24.96 24.16
CA TYR A 84 -20.11 -24.43 25.49
C TYR A 84 -18.65 -24.00 25.61
N CYS A 85 -18.41 -22.86 26.25
CA CYS A 85 -17.09 -22.31 26.54
C CYS A 85 -17.03 -21.75 27.98
N PRO A 86 -16.12 -22.24 28.84
CA PRO A 86 -15.84 -21.62 30.13
C PRO A 86 -14.88 -20.43 29.94
N ILE A 87 -15.17 -19.31 30.61
CA ILE A 87 -14.41 -18.06 30.50
C ILE A 87 -13.97 -17.64 31.89
N GLN A 88 -12.67 -17.75 32.17
CA GLN A 88 -12.10 -17.27 33.43
C GLN A 88 -11.91 -15.76 33.37
N SER A 89 -12.41 -15.04 34.38
CA SER A 89 -12.13 -13.61 34.57
C SER A 89 -11.66 -13.36 36.00
N ASP A 90 -10.60 -12.58 36.17
CA ASP A 90 -10.08 -12.24 37.51
C ASP A 90 -10.78 -11.02 38.11
N ILE A 91 -11.44 -10.23 37.27
CA ILE A 91 -12.14 -8.99 37.64
C ILE A 91 -13.51 -8.94 36.97
N VAL A 92 -14.34 -7.99 37.39
CA VAL A 92 -15.55 -7.65 36.60
C VAL A 92 -15.08 -7.05 35.27
N THR A 93 -15.54 -7.60 34.15
CA THR A 93 -15.13 -7.17 32.81
C THR A 93 -16.34 -7.12 31.89
N GLU A 94 -16.46 -6.05 31.12
CA GLU A 94 -17.41 -5.99 30.01
C GLU A 94 -16.65 -6.27 28.71
N GLN A 95 -17.05 -7.31 28.00
CA GLN A 95 -16.44 -7.70 26.74
C GLN A 95 -17.49 -7.73 25.65
N LYS A 96 -17.39 -6.81 24.68
CA LYS A 96 -18.20 -6.91 23.46
C LYS A 96 -17.69 -8.09 22.62
N ILE A 97 -18.60 -8.87 22.05
CA ILE A 97 -18.29 -9.95 21.11
C ILE A 97 -19.16 -9.82 19.87
N PHE A 98 -18.63 -10.29 18.74
CA PHE A 98 -19.35 -10.44 17.49
C PHE A 98 -19.47 -11.93 17.19
N PHE A 99 -20.65 -12.39 16.78
CA PHE A 99 -20.85 -13.80 16.44
C PHE A 99 -21.96 -14.00 15.41
N GLY A 100 -22.06 -15.23 14.92
CA GLY A 100 -23.16 -15.65 14.07
C GLY A 100 -23.22 -17.16 13.84
N SER A 101 -24.27 -17.60 13.16
CA SER A 101 -24.56 -19.00 12.87
C SER A 101 -25.21 -19.14 11.49
N ASP A 102 -25.21 -20.36 10.96
CA ASP A 102 -25.83 -20.65 9.67
C ASP A 102 -27.34 -20.38 9.74
N ASP A 103 -28.06 -21.13 10.55
CA ASP A 103 -29.46 -20.85 10.84
C ASP A 103 -29.58 -20.14 12.19
N GLY A 104 -30.76 -20.17 12.81
CA GLY A 104 -31.01 -19.43 14.04
C GLY A 104 -30.20 -19.94 15.23
N LEU A 105 -30.02 -19.08 16.23
CA LEU A 105 -29.32 -19.41 17.48
C LEU A 105 -30.03 -18.87 18.72
N ARG A 106 -29.64 -19.42 19.87
CA ARG A 106 -29.80 -18.81 21.20
C ARG A 106 -28.47 -18.86 21.95
N MET A 107 -28.17 -17.81 22.71
CA MET A 107 -26.94 -17.71 23.49
C MET A 107 -27.25 -17.30 24.92
N TRP A 108 -26.60 -17.97 25.87
CA TRP A 108 -26.71 -17.72 27.30
C TRP A 108 -25.35 -17.43 27.91
N LEU A 109 -25.31 -16.48 28.85
CA LEU A 109 -24.19 -16.21 29.73
C LEU A 109 -24.65 -16.44 31.17
N ASN A 110 -23.96 -17.32 31.89
CA ASN A 110 -24.26 -17.63 33.29
C ASN A 110 -25.74 -17.98 33.53
N GLY A 111 -26.32 -18.83 32.67
CA GLY A 111 -27.72 -19.23 32.74
C GLY A 111 -28.72 -18.22 32.16
N GLU A 112 -28.33 -16.96 31.98
CA GLU A 112 -29.21 -15.90 31.45
C GLU A 112 -29.15 -15.81 29.92
N LEU A 113 -30.31 -15.72 29.26
CA LEU A 113 -30.39 -15.57 27.81
C LEU A 113 -29.92 -14.16 27.40
N VAL A 114 -28.86 -14.09 26.61
CA VAL A 114 -28.27 -12.82 26.14
C VAL A 114 -28.55 -12.52 24.67
N CYS A 115 -28.89 -13.53 23.86
CA CYS A 115 -29.27 -13.32 22.45
C CYS A 115 -30.17 -14.45 21.94
N GLU A 116 -31.14 -14.09 21.10
CA GLU A 116 -31.95 -15.01 20.29
C GLU A 116 -32.06 -14.46 18.87
N SER A 117 -31.86 -15.32 17.86
CA SER A 117 -31.97 -14.98 16.45
C SER A 117 -32.69 -16.12 15.71
N ILE A 118 -33.87 -15.82 15.15
CA ILE A 118 -34.73 -16.79 14.45
C ILE A 118 -34.63 -16.53 12.95
N GLU A 119 -33.50 -16.92 12.36
CA GLU A 119 -33.19 -16.64 10.95
C GLU A 119 -32.83 -17.93 10.20
N SER A 120 -32.94 -17.94 8.87
CA SER A 120 -32.36 -18.99 8.03
C SER A 120 -31.39 -18.36 7.03
N ARG A 121 -30.09 -18.55 7.25
CA ARG A 121 -29.03 -17.80 6.57
C ARG A 121 -27.77 -18.66 6.43
N GLY A 122 -26.66 -18.03 6.04
CA GLY A 122 -25.33 -18.64 6.12
C GLY A 122 -24.52 -17.99 7.26
N THR A 123 -23.52 -18.67 7.80
CA THR A 123 -22.75 -18.22 8.98
C THR A 123 -21.84 -17.04 8.68
N ASN A 124 -21.90 -15.97 9.50
CA ASN A 124 -20.97 -14.83 9.48
C ASN A 124 -20.81 -14.25 10.90
N ALA A 125 -19.57 -14.03 11.36
CA ALA A 125 -19.25 -13.55 12.71
C ALA A 125 -19.81 -12.16 13.06
N TYR A 126 -20.26 -11.33 12.12
CA TYR A 126 -20.77 -9.98 12.39
C TYR A 126 -22.30 -9.86 12.34
N GLN A 127 -22.99 -10.99 12.35
CA GLN A 127 -24.44 -11.06 12.31
C GLN A 127 -25.10 -10.51 13.57
N GLU A 128 -24.55 -10.91 14.72
CA GLU A 128 -25.02 -10.53 16.04
C GLU A 128 -23.86 -9.94 16.83
N ASN A 129 -24.19 -9.11 17.82
CA ASN A 129 -23.21 -8.67 18.81
C ASN A 129 -23.88 -8.49 20.17
N VAL A 130 -23.16 -8.85 21.23
CA VAL A 130 -23.58 -8.63 22.61
C VAL A 130 -22.40 -8.15 23.44
N THR A 131 -22.68 -7.49 24.55
CA THR A 131 -21.67 -7.18 25.57
C THR A 131 -21.82 -8.18 26.70
N LEU A 132 -20.85 -9.08 26.85
CA LEU A 132 -20.78 -10.04 27.94
C LEU A 132 -20.29 -9.33 29.19
N ARG A 133 -21.09 -9.36 30.25
CA ARG A 133 -20.70 -8.84 31.56
C ARG A 133 -20.19 -10.00 32.42
N LEU A 134 -18.88 -10.13 32.48
CA LEU A 134 -18.19 -11.19 33.20
C LEU A 134 -17.98 -10.80 34.66
N VAL A 135 -18.18 -11.76 35.55
CA VAL A 135 -17.90 -11.62 36.99
C VAL A 135 -16.61 -12.36 37.36
N PRO A 136 -15.96 -12.04 38.50
CA PRO A 136 -14.78 -12.78 38.94
C PRO A 136 -15.05 -14.28 39.10
N GLY A 137 -14.14 -15.12 38.60
CA GLY A 137 -14.26 -16.58 38.54
C GLY A 137 -14.62 -17.09 37.14
N ILE A 138 -15.20 -18.30 37.08
CA ILE A 138 -15.59 -18.93 35.80
C ILE A 138 -16.95 -18.40 35.37
N ASN A 139 -17.04 -17.94 34.14
CA ASN A 139 -18.29 -17.59 33.47
C ASN A 139 -18.63 -18.63 32.40
N HIS A 140 -19.91 -18.87 32.18
CA HIS A 140 -20.40 -19.97 31.36
C HIS A 140 -21.13 -19.45 30.12
N LEU A 141 -20.50 -19.59 28.95
CA LEU A 141 -21.11 -19.24 27.68
C LEU A 141 -21.63 -20.50 26.99
N MET A 142 -22.94 -20.55 26.73
CA MET A 142 -23.57 -21.66 26.00
C MET A 142 -24.32 -21.13 24.78
N VAL A 143 -24.21 -21.84 23.65
CA VAL A 143 -24.87 -21.48 22.39
C VAL A 143 -25.63 -22.68 21.85
N LYS A 144 -26.89 -22.49 21.49
CA LYS A 144 -27.74 -23.44 20.75
C LYS A 144 -27.83 -22.96 19.31
N ILE A 145 -27.57 -23.84 18.35
CA ILE A 145 -27.64 -23.53 16.92
C ILE A 145 -28.62 -24.50 16.24
N ALA A 146 -29.59 -23.96 15.49
CA ALA A 146 -30.52 -24.72 14.67
C ALA A 146 -29.94 -25.07 13.30
N GLN A 147 -30.60 -25.98 12.58
CA GLN A 147 -30.21 -26.42 11.24
C GLN A 147 -31.46 -26.62 10.38
N ASN A 148 -31.68 -25.75 9.39
CA ASN A 148 -32.79 -25.82 8.46
C ASN A 148 -32.44 -26.62 7.20
N GLY A 149 -31.20 -26.49 6.71
CA GLY A 149 -30.61 -27.30 5.65
C GLY A 149 -29.32 -26.71 5.07
N GLY A 150 -28.40 -27.55 4.63
CA GLY A 150 -27.17 -27.12 3.95
C GLY A 150 -25.95 -27.14 4.87
N THR A 151 -25.19 -26.04 4.88
CA THR A 151 -24.07 -25.85 5.80
C THR A 151 -24.57 -25.77 7.25
N TRP A 152 -23.70 -26.02 8.23
CA TRP A 152 -24.05 -25.86 9.64
C TRP A 152 -22.83 -25.39 10.40
N ALA A 153 -22.83 -24.14 10.83
CA ALA A 153 -21.68 -23.56 11.49
C ALA A 153 -22.06 -22.47 12.50
N PHE A 154 -21.08 -22.16 13.34
CA PHE A 154 -21.08 -21.05 14.29
C PHE A 154 -19.72 -20.36 14.21
N GLU A 155 -19.67 -19.05 14.42
CA GLU A 155 -18.44 -18.27 14.44
C GLU A 155 -18.55 -17.15 15.47
N MET A 156 -17.48 -16.89 16.23
CA MET A 156 -17.41 -15.79 17.18
C MET A 156 -16.00 -15.17 17.20
N GLN A 157 -15.95 -13.84 17.19
CA GLN A 157 -14.74 -13.03 17.10
C GLN A 157 -14.76 -11.87 18.11
N SER A 158 -13.57 -11.43 18.51
CA SER A 158 -13.36 -10.16 19.23
C SER A 158 -13.77 -8.97 18.35
N PRO A 159 -14.22 -7.83 18.93
CA PRO A 159 -14.45 -6.59 18.20
C PRO A 159 -13.18 -6.15 17.47
N ARG A 160 -13.29 -5.84 16.18
CA ARG A 160 -12.21 -5.16 15.46
C ARG A 160 -12.32 -3.67 15.74
N PHE A 161 -11.36 -3.15 16.50
CA PHE A 161 -11.20 -1.72 16.70
C PHE A 161 -10.08 -1.19 15.79
N GLU A 162 -10.26 0.03 15.29
CA GLU A 162 -9.19 0.76 14.61
C GLU A 162 -8.00 0.95 15.55
N ASN A 163 -6.94 0.15 15.39
CA ASN A 163 -5.69 0.38 16.11
C ASN A 163 -4.88 1.46 15.39
N GLN A 164 -5.20 2.73 15.65
CA GLN A 164 -4.60 3.86 14.95
C GLN A 164 -3.07 3.89 15.06
N THR A 165 -2.50 3.43 16.19
CA THR A 165 -1.04 3.35 16.35
C THR A 165 -0.42 2.32 15.41
N ALA A 166 -1.02 1.12 15.30
CA ALA A 166 -0.56 0.09 14.39
C ALA A 166 -0.75 0.50 12.92
N ILE A 167 -1.87 1.16 12.59
CA ILE A 167 -2.15 1.72 11.27
C ILE A 167 -1.09 2.76 10.89
N ASN A 168 -0.79 3.72 11.76
CA ASN A 168 0.23 4.73 11.53
C ASN A 168 1.60 4.10 11.30
N SER A 169 1.97 3.10 12.12
CA SER A 169 3.24 2.38 11.94
C SER A 169 3.29 1.63 10.61
N ALA A 170 2.18 1.02 10.17
CA ALA A 170 2.10 0.36 8.87
C ALA A 170 2.23 1.36 7.71
N VAL A 171 1.58 2.53 7.81
CA VAL A 171 1.71 3.63 6.86
C VAL A 171 3.16 4.11 6.76
N ASP A 172 3.81 4.39 7.89
CA ASP A 172 5.21 4.85 7.92
C ASP A 172 6.17 3.86 7.24
N ARG A 173 5.97 2.56 7.49
CA ARG A 173 6.76 1.50 6.84
C ARG A 173 6.50 1.43 5.33
N GLY A 174 5.25 1.56 4.89
CA GLY A 174 4.88 1.58 3.47
C GLY A 174 5.44 2.80 2.73
N VAL A 175 5.37 3.99 3.35
CA VAL A 175 6.00 5.21 2.83
C VAL A 175 7.51 5.03 2.72
N LYS A 176 8.18 4.53 3.77
CA LYS A 176 9.62 4.27 3.75
C LYS A 176 10.00 3.28 2.65
N TYR A 177 9.22 2.22 2.48
CA TYR A 177 9.41 1.27 1.39
C TYR A 177 9.39 2.02 0.05
N LEU A 178 8.30 2.71 -0.30
CA LEU A 178 8.18 3.42 -1.58
C LEU A 178 9.31 4.43 -1.80
N LEU A 179 9.72 5.20 -0.78
CA LEU A 179 10.85 6.12 -0.89
C LEU A 179 12.17 5.40 -1.23
N GLY A 180 12.38 4.20 -0.72
CA GLY A 180 13.53 3.35 -1.06
C GLY A 180 13.48 2.76 -2.48
N ARG A 181 12.32 2.78 -3.13
CA ARG A 181 12.08 2.15 -4.44
C ARG A 181 12.25 3.12 -5.62
N GLN A 182 12.30 4.43 -5.38
CA GLN A 182 12.41 5.43 -6.44
C GLN A 182 13.72 5.26 -7.23
N LEU A 183 13.62 5.38 -8.55
CA LEU A 183 14.75 5.35 -9.48
C LEU A 183 15.39 6.74 -9.61
N LEU A 184 16.59 6.79 -10.21
CA LEU A 184 17.37 8.03 -10.39
C LEU A 184 16.66 9.10 -11.22
N ASP A 185 15.86 8.69 -12.19
CA ASP A 185 15.06 9.58 -13.04
C ASP A 185 13.79 10.10 -12.34
N GLY A 186 13.53 9.67 -11.10
CA GLY A 186 12.35 10.06 -10.31
C GLY A 186 11.16 9.10 -10.44
N SER A 187 11.23 8.08 -11.28
CA SER A 187 10.13 7.15 -11.53
C SER A 187 10.03 6.00 -10.52
N TRP A 188 8.90 5.28 -10.56
CA TRP A 188 8.69 4.00 -9.87
C TRP A 188 8.27 2.90 -10.85
N GLN A 189 8.70 1.66 -10.54
CA GLN A 189 8.22 0.38 -11.12
C GLN A 189 8.54 0.11 -12.63
N ASN A 190 8.00 -1.03 -13.14
CA ASN A 190 8.60 -2.05 -14.02
C ASN A 190 8.01 -2.18 -15.43
N LYS A 191 6.95 -1.42 -15.74
CA LYS A 191 6.31 -1.39 -17.06
C LYS A 191 6.39 0.01 -17.66
N GLN A 192 7.53 0.67 -17.52
CA GLN A 192 7.71 2.03 -18.04
C GLN A 192 7.56 2.08 -19.57
N ASP A 193 7.85 0.96 -20.24
CA ASP A 193 7.68 0.75 -21.67
C ASP A 193 6.21 0.75 -22.13
N ILE A 194 5.26 0.38 -21.25
CA ILE A 194 3.82 0.31 -21.58
C ILE A 194 3.01 1.41 -20.86
N TYR A 195 3.35 1.69 -19.61
CA TYR A 195 2.63 2.58 -18.68
C TYR A 195 3.59 3.55 -17.99
N ARG A 196 4.46 4.21 -18.77
CA ARG A 196 5.48 5.19 -18.33
C ARG A 196 5.08 5.98 -17.07
N ASN A 197 3.97 6.72 -17.17
CA ASN A 197 3.55 7.67 -16.13
C ASN A 197 2.71 7.01 -15.00
N GLY A 198 2.09 5.86 -15.24
CA GLY A 198 1.00 5.34 -14.40
C GLY A 198 1.42 4.93 -13.00
N SER A 199 2.52 4.17 -12.88
CA SER A 199 3.03 3.73 -11.58
C SER A 199 3.55 4.90 -10.76
N THR A 200 4.34 5.78 -11.38
CA THR A 200 4.87 7.00 -10.75
C THR A 200 3.73 7.89 -10.24
N ALA A 201 2.71 8.15 -11.05
CA ALA A 201 1.58 8.97 -10.65
C ALA A 201 0.78 8.37 -9.48
N LEU A 202 0.54 7.05 -9.49
CA LEU A 202 -0.15 6.36 -8.40
C LEU A 202 0.66 6.42 -7.09
N VAL A 203 1.98 6.19 -7.17
CA VAL A 203 2.88 6.26 -6.01
C VAL A 203 2.91 7.68 -5.44
N LEU A 204 3.01 8.72 -6.29
CA LEU A 204 2.93 10.11 -5.84
C LEU A 204 1.62 10.41 -5.12
N TYR A 205 0.49 9.99 -5.70
CA TYR A 205 -0.82 10.16 -5.05
C TYR A 205 -0.89 9.45 -3.70
N ALA A 206 -0.35 8.23 -3.58
CA ALA A 206 -0.32 7.49 -2.33
C ALA A 206 0.59 8.13 -1.27
N LEU A 207 1.77 8.61 -1.66
CA LEU A 207 2.71 9.31 -0.76
C LEU A 207 2.12 10.62 -0.23
N LEU A 208 1.54 11.45 -1.12
CA LEU A 208 0.87 12.70 -0.74
C LEU A 208 -0.33 12.43 0.17
N SER A 209 -1.16 11.43 -0.17
CA SER A 209 -2.32 11.02 0.65
C SER A 209 -1.90 10.42 2.00
N SER A 210 -0.67 9.93 2.10
CA SER A 210 -0.06 9.47 3.35
C SER A 210 0.50 10.60 4.22
N GLY A 211 0.49 11.84 3.72
CA GLY A 211 0.93 13.04 4.43
C GLY A 211 2.40 13.41 4.22
N LEU A 212 3.05 12.89 3.18
CA LEU A 212 4.41 13.31 2.82
C LEU A 212 4.39 14.77 2.32
N ASP A 213 5.34 15.61 2.77
CA ASP A 213 5.42 17.02 2.35
C ASP A 213 5.50 17.11 0.81
N PRO A 214 4.65 17.92 0.15
CA PRO A 214 4.71 18.12 -1.31
C PRO A 214 6.08 18.58 -1.85
N ARG A 215 6.92 19.18 -1.01
CA ARG A 215 8.28 19.63 -1.35
C ARG A 215 9.35 18.57 -1.07
N HIS A 216 8.96 17.38 -0.62
CA HIS A 216 9.87 16.28 -0.38
C HIS A 216 10.62 15.91 -1.69
N PRO A 217 11.94 15.64 -1.64
CA PRO A 217 12.75 15.36 -2.84
C PRO A 217 12.17 14.31 -3.78
N ALA A 218 11.62 13.24 -3.22
CA ALA A 218 11.00 12.19 -4.01
C ALA A 218 9.74 12.65 -4.75
N ILE A 219 8.92 13.52 -4.15
CA ILE A 219 7.71 14.06 -4.79
C ILE A 219 8.11 14.90 -6.01
N LEU A 220 8.99 15.87 -5.82
CA LEU A 220 9.37 16.80 -6.89
C LEU A 220 10.13 16.10 -8.04
N ARG A 221 10.98 15.08 -7.74
CA ARG A 221 11.60 14.26 -8.80
C ARG A 221 10.56 13.48 -9.59
N GLY A 222 9.58 12.89 -8.92
CA GLY A 222 8.48 12.19 -9.59
C GLY A 222 7.64 13.13 -10.45
N LEU A 223 7.37 14.36 -9.97
CA LEU A 223 6.67 15.37 -10.76
C LEU A 223 7.47 15.79 -12.00
N GLU A 224 8.78 16.00 -11.89
CA GLU A 224 9.60 16.33 -13.07
C GLU A 224 9.61 15.16 -14.07
N TYR A 225 9.68 13.91 -13.60
CA TYR A 225 9.54 12.74 -14.46
C TYR A 225 8.21 12.74 -15.23
N LEU A 226 7.09 13.03 -14.56
CA LEU A 226 5.78 13.13 -15.21
C LEU A 226 5.70 14.31 -16.20
N ARG A 227 6.37 15.42 -15.90
CA ARG A 227 6.37 16.63 -16.74
C ARG A 227 7.10 16.45 -18.07
N THR A 228 8.04 15.51 -18.13
CA THR A 228 8.91 15.33 -19.31
C THR A 228 8.18 14.77 -20.53
N GLU A 229 7.18 13.93 -20.33
CA GLU A 229 6.35 13.40 -21.41
C GLU A 229 4.90 13.26 -20.94
N PRO A 230 3.91 13.69 -21.76
CA PRO A 230 2.52 13.59 -21.38
C PRO A 230 2.05 12.14 -21.29
N SER A 231 1.15 11.87 -20.34
CA SER A 231 0.44 10.59 -20.24
C SER A 231 -0.40 10.34 -21.50
N ASP A 232 -0.30 9.14 -22.07
CA ASP A 232 -1.07 8.69 -23.24
C ASP A 232 -2.05 7.54 -22.90
N ARG A 233 -2.07 7.11 -21.62
CA ARG A 233 -2.91 6.03 -21.11
C ARG A 233 -3.90 6.58 -20.08
N THR A 234 -5.16 6.11 -20.14
CA THR A 234 -6.24 6.54 -19.24
C THR A 234 -5.91 6.39 -17.76
N TYR A 235 -5.32 5.27 -17.34
CA TYR A 235 -4.90 5.08 -15.95
C TYR A 235 -3.86 6.10 -15.52
N SER A 236 -2.85 6.33 -16.38
CA SER A 236 -1.78 7.28 -16.10
C SER A 236 -2.31 8.70 -15.93
N ALA A 237 -3.15 9.16 -16.88
CA ALA A 237 -3.78 10.47 -16.82
C ALA A 237 -4.68 10.62 -15.58
N GLY A 238 -5.47 9.59 -15.25
CA GLY A 238 -6.33 9.60 -14.06
C GLY A 238 -5.55 9.69 -12.75
N CYS A 239 -4.50 8.87 -12.60
CA CYS A 239 -3.61 8.92 -11.44
C CYS A 239 -2.83 10.23 -11.34
N GLU A 240 -2.38 10.78 -12.47
CA GLU A 240 -1.66 12.05 -12.54
C GLU A 240 -2.53 13.20 -12.02
N LEU A 241 -3.78 13.29 -12.46
CA LEU A 241 -4.73 14.29 -11.93
C LEU A 241 -4.99 14.13 -10.42
N MET A 242 -5.10 12.89 -9.93
CA MET A 242 -5.23 12.64 -8.48
C MET A 242 -3.99 13.09 -7.71
N ALA A 243 -2.78 12.81 -8.21
CA ALA A 243 -1.54 13.23 -7.60
C ALA A 243 -1.39 14.77 -7.61
N LEU A 244 -1.66 15.43 -8.74
CA LEU A 244 -1.60 16.87 -8.87
C LEU A 244 -2.60 17.57 -7.95
N ALA A 245 -3.82 17.05 -7.85
CA ALA A 245 -4.82 17.57 -6.93
C ALA A 245 -4.38 17.47 -5.46
N ALA A 246 -3.70 16.39 -5.09
CA ALA A 246 -3.21 16.17 -3.74
C ALA A 246 -2.04 17.08 -3.32
N LEU A 247 -1.38 17.78 -4.26
CA LEU A 247 -0.35 18.78 -3.95
C LEU A 247 -0.92 20.04 -3.31
N ASP A 248 -2.20 20.35 -3.55
CA ASP A 248 -2.85 21.59 -3.15
C ASP A 248 -2.12 22.87 -3.64
N ASP A 249 -1.40 22.78 -4.77
CA ASP A 249 -0.64 23.90 -5.35
C ASP A 249 -1.42 24.55 -6.51
N PRO A 250 -1.75 25.85 -6.46
CA PRO A 250 -2.40 26.53 -7.59
C PRO A 250 -1.54 26.58 -8.86
N ASN A 251 -0.21 26.42 -8.76
CA ASN A 251 0.67 26.45 -9.93
C ASN A 251 0.52 25.23 -10.84
N VAL A 252 -0.07 24.13 -10.34
CA VAL A 252 -0.32 22.93 -11.16
C VAL A 252 -1.65 22.99 -11.91
N LEU A 253 -2.49 24.02 -11.69
CA LEU A 253 -3.80 24.12 -12.34
C LEU A 253 -3.74 24.08 -13.88
N PRO A 254 -2.83 24.80 -14.57
CA PRO A 254 -2.75 24.71 -16.04
C PRO A 254 -2.41 23.29 -16.53
N TRP A 255 -1.58 22.56 -15.78
CA TRP A 255 -1.25 21.16 -16.10
C TRP A 255 -2.47 20.25 -15.86
N MET A 256 -3.24 20.51 -14.80
CA MET A 256 -4.48 19.78 -14.54
C MET A 256 -5.56 20.05 -15.60
N GLU A 257 -5.68 21.28 -16.08
CA GLU A 257 -6.58 21.66 -17.18
C GLU A 257 -6.22 20.90 -18.47
N GLU A 258 -4.96 20.95 -18.90
CA GLU A 258 -4.47 20.22 -20.06
C GLU A 258 -4.77 18.72 -19.96
N ARG A 259 -4.46 18.10 -18.81
CA ARG A 259 -4.69 16.66 -18.64
C ARG A 259 -6.18 16.30 -18.51
N ALA A 260 -7.00 17.18 -17.96
CA ALA A 260 -8.44 16.98 -17.93
C ALA A 260 -9.04 17.09 -19.34
N GLU A 261 -8.59 18.04 -20.16
CA GLU A 261 -8.98 18.17 -21.57
C GLU A 261 -8.63 16.91 -22.37
N ASP A 262 -7.42 16.35 -22.17
CA ASP A 262 -7.03 15.07 -22.76
C ASP A 262 -8.05 13.97 -22.41
N LEU A 263 -8.32 13.76 -21.12
CA LEU A 263 -9.28 12.74 -20.68
C LEU A 263 -10.69 12.99 -21.23
N ILE A 264 -11.14 14.24 -21.28
CA ILE A 264 -12.43 14.58 -21.87
C ILE A 264 -12.44 14.21 -23.36
N SER A 265 -11.35 14.49 -24.09
CA SER A 265 -11.22 14.17 -25.52
C SER A 265 -11.18 12.66 -25.79
N TRP A 266 -10.71 11.86 -24.84
CA TRP A 266 -10.63 10.40 -24.96
C TRP A 266 -11.95 9.69 -24.61
N GLN A 267 -12.94 10.40 -24.06
CA GLN A 267 -14.24 9.79 -23.78
C GLN A 267 -14.92 9.38 -25.09
N GLN A 268 -15.25 8.09 -25.22
CA GLN A 268 -15.94 7.57 -26.39
C GLN A 268 -17.43 7.92 -26.38
N ASP A 269 -18.12 7.77 -27.52
CA ASP A 269 -19.56 8.09 -27.68
C ASP A 269 -20.48 7.36 -26.70
N ASN A 270 -20.07 6.17 -26.24
CA ASN A 270 -20.77 5.38 -25.23
C ASN A 270 -20.56 5.91 -23.79
N GLY A 271 -19.73 6.93 -23.60
CA GLY A 271 -19.37 7.54 -22.33
C GLY A 271 -18.32 6.78 -21.53
N GLN A 272 -17.55 5.90 -22.15
CA GLN A 272 -16.51 5.09 -21.51
C GLN A 272 -15.12 5.45 -22.02
N TRP A 273 -14.09 4.98 -21.31
CA TRP A 273 -12.69 5.19 -21.66
C TRP A 273 -11.99 3.87 -21.97
N ALA A 274 -10.91 3.96 -22.73
CA ALA A 274 -10.07 2.83 -23.14
C ALA A 274 -8.59 3.22 -23.10
N TYR A 275 -7.72 2.26 -23.39
CA TYR A 275 -6.38 2.58 -23.88
C TYR A 275 -6.40 2.79 -25.41
N PRO A 276 -5.42 3.54 -25.98
CA PRO A 276 -5.33 3.77 -27.43
C PRO A 276 -5.43 2.51 -28.33
N ASP A 277 -4.97 1.38 -27.83
CA ASP A 277 -4.87 0.09 -28.51
C ASP A 277 -5.83 -0.98 -27.94
N ALA A 278 -6.76 -0.58 -27.08
CA ALA A 278 -7.67 -1.50 -26.39
C ALA A 278 -9.15 -1.13 -26.54
N HIS A 279 -10.02 -2.09 -26.25
CA HIS A 279 -11.44 -1.83 -26.11
C HIS A 279 -11.72 -1.05 -24.82
N TRP A 280 -12.78 -0.25 -24.80
CA TRP A 280 -13.21 0.45 -23.59
C TRP A 280 -13.61 -0.55 -22.49
N ASP A 281 -13.42 -0.16 -21.24
CA ASP A 281 -13.85 -0.96 -20.10
C ASP A 281 -14.10 -0.09 -18.86
N LEU A 282 -14.88 -0.64 -17.91
CA LEU A 282 -15.24 0.04 -16.67
C LEU A 282 -14.03 0.33 -15.77
N SER A 283 -12.94 -0.43 -15.91
CA SER A 283 -11.71 -0.18 -15.18
C SER A 283 -11.02 1.10 -15.64
N CYS A 284 -10.94 1.35 -16.96
CA CYS A 284 -10.46 2.62 -17.53
C CYS A 284 -11.40 3.77 -17.16
N THR A 285 -12.70 3.57 -17.32
CA THR A 285 -13.71 4.59 -16.99
C THR A 285 -13.59 5.09 -15.55
N GLN A 286 -13.35 4.21 -14.57
CA GLN A 286 -13.25 4.64 -13.19
C GLN A 286 -12.05 5.57 -12.95
N PHE A 287 -10.89 5.30 -13.55
CA PHE A 287 -9.70 6.10 -13.33
C PHE A 287 -9.79 7.44 -14.04
N ALA A 288 -10.40 7.49 -15.23
CA ALA A 288 -10.75 8.74 -15.89
C ALA A 288 -11.67 9.59 -14.98
N VAL A 289 -12.74 8.99 -14.46
CA VAL A 289 -13.71 9.67 -13.59
C VAL A 289 -13.11 10.13 -12.26
N LEU A 290 -12.22 9.33 -11.66
CA LEU A 290 -11.48 9.71 -10.45
C LEU A 290 -10.55 10.90 -10.71
N GLY A 291 -9.80 10.89 -11.81
CA GLY A 291 -8.93 12.00 -12.19
C GLY A 291 -9.70 13.28 -12.49
N LEU A 292 -10.79 13.18 -13.28
CA LEU A 292 -11.66 14.33 -13.57
C LEU A 292 -12.33 14.89 -12.31
N ARG A 293 -12.70 14.03 -11.35
CA ARG A 293 -13.21 14.48 -10.04
C ARG A 293 -12.15 15.24 -9.28
N ALA A 294 -10.93 14.73 -9.23
CA ALA A 294 -9.81 15.38 -8.56
C ALA A 294 -9.52 16.76 -9.18
N ALA A 295 -9.60 16.87 -10.52
CA ALA A 295 -9.50 18.15 -11.22
C ALA A 295 -10.65 19.11 -10.86
N ALA A 296 -11.89 18.63 -10.88
CA ALA A 296 -13.06 19.43 -10.51
C ALA A 296 -12.99 19.94 -9.06
N GLN A 297 -12.45 19.15 -8.13
CA GLN A 297 -12.24 19.55 -6.73
C GLN A 297 -11.21 20.69 -6.58
N ARG A 298 -10.32 20.86 -7.57
CA ARG A 298 -9.36 21.97 -7.64
C ARG A 298 -9.85 23.16 -8.47
N GLY A 299 -11.08 23.11 -8.98
CA GLY A 299 -11.70 24.19 -9.73
C GLY A 299 -11.61 24.07 -11.25
N VAL A 300 -11.06 22.98 -11.80
CA VAL A 300 -11.07 22.72 -13.25
C VAL A 300 -12.51 22.44 -13.71
N GLU A 301 -13.00 23.20 -14.69
CA GLU A 301 -14.38 23.05 -15.17
C GLU A 301 -14.55 21.80 -16.04
N ILE A 302 -15.33 20.82 -15.55
CA ILE A 302 -15.66 19.61 -16.31
C ILE A 302 -17.09 19.71 -16.85
N PRO A 303 -17.33 19.65 -18.17
CA PRO A 303 -18.67 19.79 -18.74
C PRO A 303 -19.66 18.74 -18.23
N SER A 304 -20.88 19.16 -17.86
CA SER A 304 -21.94 18.25 -17.36
C SER A 304 -22.18 17.03 -18.25
N LYS A 305 -22.04 17.21 -19.57
CA LYS A 305 -22.24 16.14 -20.55
C LYS A 305 -21.32 14.94 -20.30
N VAL A 306 -20.08 15.17 -19.86
CA VAL A 306 -19.09 14.12 -19.56
C VAL A 306 -19.58 13.20 -18.45
N TRP A 307 -20.15 13.78 -17.39
CA TRP A 307 -20.75 13.03 -16.27
C TRP A 307 -22.03 12.31 -16.69
N GLU A 308 -22.88 12.94 -17.50
CA GLU A 308 -24.13 12.33 -18.00
C GLU A 308 -23.87 11.11 -18.90
N THR A 309 -22.86 11.20 -19.78
CA THR A 309 -22.46 10.08 -20.65
C THR A 309 -21.76 8.98 -19.85
N ALA A 310 -20.91 9.31 -18.88
CA ALA A 310 -20.29 8.35 -17.98
C ALA A 310 -21.33 7.50 -17.21
N ILE A 311 -22.42 8.12 -16.73
CA ILE A 311 -23.55 7.41 -16.13
C ILE A 311 -24.16 6.41 -17.13
N ARG A 312 -24.43 6.84 -18.36
CA ARG A 312 -25.05 6.00 -19.38
C ARG A 312 -24.22 4.77 -19.68
N GLY A 313 -22.92 4.93 -19.93
CA GLY A 313 -22.01 3.83 -20.21
C GLY A 313 -21.85 2.89 -19.02
N THR A 314 -21.76 3.43 -17.80
CA THR A 314 -21.59 2.63 -16.57
C THR A 314 -22.81 1.77 -16.28
N LEU A 315 -24.03 2.29 -16.49
CA LEU A 315 -25.27 1.53 -16.30
C LEU A 315 -25.39 0.33 -17.25
N ILE A 316 -24.72 0.35 -18.41
CA ILE A 316 -24.68 -0.78 -19.36
C ILE A 316 -23.79 -1.91 -18.80
N CYS A 317 -22.82 -1.58 -17.95
CA CYS A 317 -21.92 -2.54 -17.30
C CYS A 317 -22.53 -3.21 -16.06
N GLN A 318 -23.76 -2.88 -15.65
CA GLN A 318 -24.42 -3.58 -14.56
C GLN A 318 -24.98 -4.92 -15.06
N ALA A 319 -24.57 -6.01 -14.43
CA ALA A 319 -25.01 -7.35 -14.79
C ALA A 319 -26.50 -7.53 -14.47
N ASN A 320 -27.23 -8.19 -15.37
CA ASN A 320 -28.61 -8.57 -15.12
C ASN A 320 -28.65 -9.86 -14.28
N THR A 321 -28.90 -9.75 -12.98
CA THR A 321 -29.17 -10.92 -12.15
C THR A 321 -30.55 -11.47 -12.52
N LYS A 322 -30.65 -12.76 -12.83
CA LYS A 322 -31.95 -13.38 -13.17
C LYS A 322 -32.93 -13.05 -12.05
N ARG A 323 -34.17 -12.64 -12.40
CA ARG A 323 -35.28 -12.20 -11.51
C ARG A 323 -35.55 -13.03 -10.24
N LYS A 324 -34.95 -14.22 -10.08
CA LYS A 324 -35.18 -15.11 -8.94
C LYS A 324 -34.42 -14.72 -7.66
N ASP A 325 -33.33 -13.95 -7.75
CA ASP A 325 -32.54 -13.52 -6.58
C ASP A 325 -32.46 -11.98 -6.48
N VAL A 326 -33.61 -11.32 -6.42
CA VAL A 326 -33.68 -9.85 -6.24
C VAL A 326 -33.00 -9.41 -4.93
N ASN A 327 -32.88 -10.32 -3.97
CA ASN A 327 -32.22 -10.12 -2.68
C ASN A 327 -30.69 -10.22 -2.73
N ALA A 328 -30.10 -10.68 -3.85
CA ALA A 328 -28.63 -10.81 -3.97
C ALA A 328 -27.96 -9.56 -4.58
N GLY A 329 -28.73 -8.56 -5.01
CA GLY A 329 -28.21 -7.36 -5.69
C GLY A 329 -27.80 -7.61 -7.14
N ALA A 330 -27.02 -6.67 -7.72
CA ALA A 330 -26.52 -6.76 -9.09
C ALA A 330 -25.09 -6.22 -9.21
N PRO A 331 -24.10 -7.08 -9.56
CA PRO A 331 -22.70 -6.66 -9.71
C PRO A 331 -22.46 -5.91 -11.01
N PHE A 332 -21.24 -5.40 -11.18
CA PHE A 332 -20.77 -4.85 -12.45
C PHE A 332 -19.71 -5.74 -13.11
N ILE A 333 -19.62 -5.61 -14.43
CA ILE A 333 -18.63 -6.26 -15.30
C ILE A 333 -17.76 -5.19 -15.98
N TYR A 334 -16.69 -5.62 -16.66
CA TYR A 334 -15.83 -4.72 -17.44
C TYR A 334 -16.61 -4.05 -18.57
N TYR A 335 -17.30 -4.86 -19.37
CA TYR A 335 -18.23 -4.45 -20.42
C TYR A 335 -19.09 -5.65 -20.88
N PRO A 336 -20.25 -5.43 -21.53
CA PRO A 336 -21.09 -6.52 -22.02
C PRO A 336 -20.35 -7.44 -23.01
N GLY A 337 -20.41 -8.74 -22.78
CA GLY A 337 -19.74 -9.74 -23.62
C GLY A 337 -18.28 -10.00 -23.26
N HIS A 338 -17.71 -9.30 -22.25
CA HIS A 338 -16.38 -9.61 -21.75
C HIS A 338 -16.32 -10.99 -21.06
N GLY A 339 -15.32 -11.80 -21.41
CA GLY A 339 -15.22 -13.19 -20.95
C GLY A 339 -14.96 -13.37 -19.45
N SER A 340 -14.43 -12.36 -18.76
CA SER A 340 -14.10 -12.49 -17.32
C SER A 340 -15.27 -12.30 -16.37
N GLY A 341 -16.49 -12.00 -16.85
CA GLY A 341 -17.66 -11.85 -15.98
C GLY A 341 -17.54 -10.72 -14.93
N TRP A 342 -18.30 -10.84 -13.85
CA TRP A 342 -18.36 -9.87 -12.74
C TRP A 342 -17.18 -10.00 -11.79
N SER A 343 -16.90 -8.92 -11.04
CA SER A 343 -15.92 -8.95 -9.95
C SER A 343 -16.21 -7.89 -8.89
N GLY A 344 -15.66 -8.05 -7.68
CA GLY A 344 -15.69 -7.03 -6.64
C GLY A 344 -15.10 -5.71 -7.13
N SER A 345 -13.92 -5.75 -7.74
CA SER A 345 -13.28 -4.54 -8.30
C SER A 345 -14.19 -3.81 -9.29
N MET A 346 -14.84 -4.51 -10.23
CA MET A 346 -15.73 -3.84 -11.19
C MET A 346 -17.02 -3.34 -10.53
N THR A 347 -17.58 -4.08 -9.57
CA THR A 347 -18.74 -3.60 -8.80
C THR A 347 -18.43 -2.32 -8.03
N SER A 348 -17.28 -2.28 -7.33
CA SER A 348 -16.82 -1.05 -6.66
C SER A 348 -16.57 0.10 -7.65
N ALA A 349 -16.02 -0.19 -8.83
CA ALA A 349 -15.79 0.79 -9.89
C ALA A 349 -17.10 1.41 -10.41
N GLY A 350 -18.10 0.57 -10.69
CA GLY A 350 -19.42 1.00 -11.16
C GLY A 350 -20.10 1.91 -10.14
N ILE A 351 -20.09 1.51 -8.87
CA ILE A 351 -20.62 2.32 -7.77
C ILE A 351 -19.88 3.66 -7.67
N ALA A 352 -18.55 3.65 -7.69
CA ALA A 352 -17.74 4.85 -7.58
C ALA A 352 -18.02 5.84 -8.73
N VAL A 353 -18.04 5.37 -9.98
CA VAL A 353 -18.34 6.23 -11.13
C VAL A 353 -19.72 6.88 -11.01
N LEU A 354 -20.73 6.09 -10.64
CA LEU A 354 -22.09 6.59 -10.47
C LEU A 354 -22.21 7.58 -9.31
N ALA A 355 -21.55 7.31 -8.18
CA ALA A 355 -21.54 8.18 -7.01
C ALA A 355 -20.87 9.52 -7.32
N ILE A 356 -19.72 9.50 -8.01
CA ILE A 356 -18.98 10.70 -8.41
C ILE A 356 -19.78 11.52 -9.42
N ALA A 357 -20.34 10.90 -10.46
CA ALA A 357 -21.13 11.62 -11.44
C ALA A 357 -22.40 12.25 -10.81
N ARG A 358 -23.00 11.57 -9.80
CA ARG A 358 -24.09 12.12 -8.98
C ARG A 358 -23.65 13.33 -8.16
N GLU A 359 -22.51 13.23 -7.49
CA GLU A 359 -21.88 14.34 -6.76
C GLU A 359 -21.64 15.55 -7.69
N GLN A 360 -21.04 15.34 -8.86
CA GLN A 360 -20.63 16.41 -9.78
C GLN A 360 -21.81 17.09 -10.48
N LEU A 361 -22.86 16.33 -10.82
CA LEU A 361 -24.05 16.92 -11.43
C LEU A 361 -24.92 17.67 -10.41
N GLY A 362 -25.00 17.19 -9.16
CA GLY A 362 -25.82 17.80 -8.11
C GLY A 362 -27.26 18.01 -8.58
N GLU A 363 -27.80 19.22 -8.39
CA GLU A 363 -29.15 19.60 -8.81
C GLU A 363 -29.36 19.57 -10.34
N ARG A 364 -28.28 19.62 -11.13
CA ARG A 364 -28.36 19.53 -12.60
C ARG A 364 -28.72 18.12 -13.08
N MET A 365 -28.67 17.11 -12.20
CA MET A 365 -29.03 15.75 -12.55
C MET A 365 -30.55 15.60 -12.79
N LYS A 366 -30.92 15.12 -13.98
CA LYS A 366 -32.32 14.81 -14.31
C LYS A 366 -32.88 13.75 -13.36
N ARG A 367 -34.11 13.96 -12.87
CA ARG A 367 -34.80 13.06 -11.91
C ARG A 367 -34.79 11.58 -12.32
N ASN A 368 -35.06 11.27 -13.59
CA ASN A 368 -35.03 9.89 -14.08
C ASN A 368 -33.63 9.25 -14.01
N ASN A 369 -32.57 10.04 -14.21
CA ASN A 369 -31.20 9.55 -14.03
C ASN A 369 -30.90 9.34 -12.54
N ALA A 370 -31.30 10.26 -11.66
CA ALA A 370 -31.12 10.11 -10.22
C ALA A 370 -31.75 8.81 -9.70
N THR A 371 -32.99 8.48 -10.10
CA THR A 371 -33.64 7.22 -9.73
C THR A 371 -32.88 5.99 -10.23
N ARG A 372 -32.40 6.00 -11.48
CA ARG A 372 -31.65 4.88 -12.06
C ARG A 372 -30.28 4.70 -11.39
N VAL A 373 -29.57 5.79 -11.13
CA VAL A 373 -28.28 5.84 -10.46
C VAL A 373 -28.40 5.28 -9.04
N ASN A 374 -29.34 5.81 -8.25
CA ASN A 374 -29.55 5.34 -6.87
C ASN A 374 -29.88 3.85 -6.83
N LYS A 375 -30.85 3.41 -7.66
CA LYS A 375 -31.17 1.98 -7.76
C LYS A 375 -29.95 1.12 -8.13
N SER A 376 -29.13 1.60 -9.07
CA SER A 376 -27.94 0.87 -9.52
C SER A 376 -26.88 0.77 -8.41
N ILE A 377 -26.65 1.85 -7.67
CA ILE A 377 -25.79 1.88 -6.48
C ILE A 377 -26.32 0.92 -5.42
N ASP A 378 -27.60 0.98 -5.06
CA ASP A 378 -28.21 0.14 -4.03
C ASP A 378 -28.06 -1.35 -4.37
N GLN A 379 -28.25 -1.72 -5.65
CA GLN A 379 -28.06 -3.09 -6.11
C GLN A 379 -26.59 -3.53 -6.08
N GLY A 380 -25.66 -2.64 -6.41
CA GLY A 380 -24.23 -2.90 -6.28
C GLY A 380 -23.82 -3.08 -4.82
N MET A 381 -24.32 -2.21 -3.93
CA MET A 381 -24.06 -2.25 -2.48
C MET A 381 -24.58 -3.53 -1.83
N LEU A 382 -25.81 -3.94 -2.17
CA LEU A 382 -26.38 -5.20 -1.71
C LEU A 382 -25.50 -6.38 -2.12
N TRP A 383 -25.07 -6.40 -3.38
CA TRP A 383 -24.17 -7.44 -3.86
C TRP A 383 -22.80 -7.42 -3.17
N LEU A 384 -22.20 -6.23 -2.97
CA LEU A 384 -20.93 -6.09 -2.27
C LEU A 384 -21.02 -6.58 -0.83
N GLY A 385 -22.09 -6.24 -0.10
CA GLY A 385 -22.30 -6.69 1.27
C GLY A 385 -22.37 -8.22 1.38
N HIS A 386 -23.00 -8.89 0.41
CA HIS A 386 -23.08 -10.36 0.38
C HIS A 386 -21.78 -11.05 -0.08
N GLN A 387 -20.93 -10.36 -0.83
CA GLN A 387 -19.72 -10.94 -1.43
C GLN A 387 -18.44 -10.38 -0.82
N PHE A 388 -18.54 -9.57 0.24
CA PHE A 388 -17.41 -8.92 0.87
C PHE A 388 -16.36 -9.96 1.29
N SER A 389 -15.10 -9.67 0.98
CA SER A 389 -13.98 -10.56 1.26
C SER A 389 -12.71 -9.76 1.43
N LEU A 390 -11.96 -10.08 2.48
CA LEU A 390 -10.59 -9.61 2.71
C LEU A 390 -9.55 -10.64 2.26
N GLY A 391 -9.93 -11.82 1.76
CA GLY A 391 -8.97 -12.85 1.34
C GLY A 391 -8.74 -12.92 -0.16
N HIS A 392 -9.64 -12.35 -0.97
CA HIS A 392 -9.60 -12.38 -2.42
C HIS A 392 -10.51 -11.30 -3.02
N ASN A 393 -10.36 -11.02 -4.32
CA ASN A 393 -11.28 -10.18 -5.07
C ASN A 393 -12.49 -11.03 -5.53
N PRO A 394 -13.73 -10.75 -5.08
CA PRO A 394 -14.90 -11.53 -5.47
C PRO A 394 -15.00 -11.70 -6.99
N GLY A 395 -15.27 -12.92 -7.47
CA GLY A 395 -15.33 -13.22 -8.91
C GLY A 395 -13.96 -13.32 -9.60
N ARG A 396 -12.85 -13.27 -8.86
CA ARG A 396 -11.48 -13.53 -9.35
C ARG A 396 -10.78 -14.56 -8.46
N PRO A 397 -10.13 -15.59 -9.03
CA PRO A 397 -9.43 -16.59 -8.23
C PRO A 397 -8.12 -16.05 -7.63
N GLY A 398 -7.80 -16.48 -6.41
CA GLY A 398 -6.52 -16.23 -5.73
C GLY A 398 -6.30 -14.77 -5.29
N ARG A 399 -5.03 -14.38 -5.12
CA ARG A 399 -4.61 -13.01 -4.74
C ARG A 399 -4.52 -12.03 -5.94
N ALA A 400 -5.08 -12.38 -7.10
CA ALA A 400 -5.05 -11.51 -8.27
C ALA A 400 -5.89 -10.23 -8.02
N GLN A 401 -5.32 -9.06 -8.33
CA GLN A 401 -5.99 -7.75 -8.19
C GLN A 401 -6.52 -7.49 -6.77
N TYR A 402 -5.91 -8.13 -5.77
CA TYR A 402 -6.40 -8.15 -4.39
C TYR A 402 -6.36 -6.76 -3.72
N TYR A 403 -5.21 -6.09 -3.72
CA TYR A 403 -5.11 -4.74 -3.13
C TYR A 403 -5.90 -3.70 -3.94
N TYR A 404 -6.02 -3.90 -5.25
CA TYR A 404 -6.89 -3.09 -6.10
C TYR A 404 -8.37 -3.23 -5.71
N TRP A 405 -8.81 -4.43 -5.35
CA TRP A 405 -10.14 -4.67 -4.78
C TRP A 405 -10.33 -3.96 -3.44
N LEU A 406 -9.37 -4.06 -2.51
CA LEU A 406 -9.46 -3.34 -1.24
C LEU A 406 -9.56 -1.82 -1.43
N TYR A 407 -8.75 -1.24 -2.33
CA TYR A 407 -8.90 0.18 -2.66
C TYR A 407 -10.26 0.49 -3.29
N GLY A 408 -10.86 -0.45 -4.04
CA GLY A 408 -12.27 -0.41 -4.45
C GLY A 408 -13.25 -0.30 -3.29
N VAL A 409 -13.08 -1.12 -2.25
CA VAL A 409 -13.87 -1.09 -1.01
C VAL A 409 -13.75 0.27 -0.33
N GLU A 410 -12.54 0.80 -0.15
CA GLU A 410 -12.32 2.12 0.46
C GLU A 410 -13.06 3.21 -0.31
N ARG A 411 -12.94 3.22 -1.65
CA ARG A 411 -13.63 4.21 -2.49
C ARG A 411 -15.13 4.18 -2.31
N VAL A 412 -15.74 2.99 -2.24
CA VAL A 412 -17.18 2.86 -2.02
C VAL A 412 -17.57 3.38 -0.65
N GLY A 413 -16.86 2.96 0.41
CA GLY A 413 -17.10 3.42 1.77
C GLY A 413 -16.99 4.94 1.90
N ALA A 414 -15.94 5.53 1.34
CA ALA A 414 -15.66 6.95 1.39
C ALA A 414 -16.60 7.80 0.52
N LEU A 415 -16.94 7.36 -0.69
CA LEU A 415 -17.81 8.13 -1.61
C LEU A 415 -19.28 8.12 -1.18
N LEU A 416 -19.72 7.04 -0.53
CA LEU A 416 -21.09 6.90 -0.04
C LEU A 416 -21.25 7.30 1.42
N ASP A 417 -20.15 7.59 2.12
CA ASP A 417 -20.13 7.93 3.55
C ASP A 417 -20.81 6.85 4.42
N VAL A 418 -20.40 5.59 4.20
CA VAL A 418 -20.94 4.42 4.91
C VAL A 418 -19.86 3.73 5.73
N GLN A 419 -20.20 3.35 6.96
CA GLN A 419 -19.32 2.52 7.79
C GLN A 419 -19.44 1.03 7.48
N MET A 420 -20.63 0.59 7.04
CA MET A 420 -20.94 -0.84 6.86
C MET A 420 -21.12 -1.20 5.39
N LEU A 421 -20.52 -2.31 4.96
CA LEU A 421 -20.85 -3.00 3.71
C LEU A 421 -21.55 -4.33 4.05
N GLY A 422 -22.88 -4.32 3.99
CA GLY A 422 -23.67 -5.43 4.55
C GLY A 422 -23.47 -5.48 6.07
N THR A 423 -22.99 -6.60 6.59
CA THR A 423 -22.66 -6.76 8.02
C THR A 423 -21.20 -6.44 8.34
N HIS A 424 -20.40 -6.00 7.36
CA HIS A 424 -18.96 -5.81 7.55
C HIS A 424 -18.61 -4.34 7.86
N ASP A 425 -17.87 -4.10 8.94
CA ASP A 425 -17.19 -2.82 9.14
C ASP A 425 -15.94 -2.81 8.26
N TRP A 426 -16.13 -2.33 7.03
CA TRP A 426 -15.14 -2.51 5.98
C TRP A 426 -13.79 -1.90 6.34
N TYR A 427 -13.76 -0.80 7.09
CA TYR A 427 -12.53 -0.10 7.44
C TYR A 427 -11.85 -0.73 8.64
N ALA A 428 -12.57 -1.03 9.72
CA ALA A 428 -11.98 -1.70 10.88
C ALA A 428 -11.46 -3.10 10.50
N GLU A 429 -12.25 -3.85 9.73
CA GLU A 429 -11.83 -5.17 9.27
C GLU A 429 -10.67 -5.12 8.28
N GLY A 430 -10.72 -4.21 7.29
CA GLY A 430 -9.69 -4.09 6.26
C GLY A 430 -8.38 -3.49 6.76
N SER A 431 -8.42 -2.53 7.68
CA SER A 431 -7.20 -1.93 8.24
C SER A 431 -6.45 -2.91 9.15
N SER A 432 -7.16 -3.65 10.00
CA SER A 432 -6.59 -4.76 10.79
C SER A 432 -5.94 -5.79 9.88
N PHE A 433 -6.62 -6.20 8.80
CA PHE A 433 -6.07 -7.15 7.84
C PHE A 433 -4.79 -6.62 7.18
N LEU A 434 -4.78 -5.36 6.70
CA LEU A 434 -3.62 -4.80 6.00
C LEU A 434 -2.41 -4.65 6.93
N VAL A 435 -2.62 -4.34 8.21
CA VAL A 435 -1.55 -4.30 9.21
C VAL A 435 -0.92 -5.71 9.39
N GLU A 436 -1.75 -6.76 9.42
CA GLU A 436 -1.30 -8.15 9.57
C GLU A 436 -0.62 -8.70 8.30
N ASP A 437 -1.09 -8.32 7.12
CA ASP A 437 -0.59 -8.82 5.82
C ASP A 437 0.66 -8.06 5.31
N GLN A 438 1.09 -6.98 5.99
CA GLN A 438 2.28 -6.21 5.58
C GLN A 438 3.58 -7.01 5.75
N ALA A 439 4.40 -7.06 4.72
CA ALA A 439 5.68 -7.77 4.73
C ALA A 439 6.77 -7.02 5.53
N GLY A 440 7.83 -7.74 5.90
CA GLY A 440 8.88 -7.23 6.80
C GLY A 440 9.64 -5.99 6.32
N ALA A 441 9.76 -5.76 5.01
CA ALA A 441 10.40 -4.55 4.47
C ALA A 441 9.41 -3.37 4.28
N GLY A 442 8.16 -3.52 4.73
CA GLY A 442 7.12 -2.47 4.73
C GLY A 442 6.19 -2.47 3.52
N GLN A 443 6.42 -3.34 2.54
CA GLN A 443 5.58 -3.49 1.36
C GLN A 443 4.38 -4.42 1.58
N TRP A 444 3.40 -4.30 0.70
CA TRP A 444 2.37 -5.31 0.50
C TRP A 444 2.71 -6.13 -0.75
N ALA A 445 2.91 -7.44 -0.56
CA ALA A 445 3.50 -8.31 -1.56
C ALA A 445 2.44 -8.93 -2.50
N THR A 446 2.75 -9.02 -3.78
CA THR A 446 1.92 -9.74 -4.76
C THR A 446 2.68 -10.94 -5.32
N PRO A 447 2.01 -12.02 -5.75
CA PRO A 447 2.68 -13.15 -6.38
C PRO A 447 3.36 -12.83 -7.73
N TRP A 448 3.18 -11.62 -8.28
CA TRP A 448 3.53 -11.28 -9.66
C TRP A 448 4.52 -10.10 -9.79
N GLY A 449 5.10 -9.59 -8.69
CA GLY A 449 6.14 -8.56 -8.75
C GLY A 449 5.60 -7.14 -9.03
N GLU A 450 4.49 -6.75 -8.38
CA GLU A 450 3.87 -5.42 -8.50
C GLU A 450 3.71 -4.74 -7.12
N GLU A 451 4.75 -4.84 -6.29
CA GLU A 451 4.73 -4.42 -4.89
C GLU A 451 4.58 -2.91 -4.71
N ASP A 452 5.12 -2.07 -5.60
CA ASP A 452 5.02 -0.61 -5.46
C ASP A 452 3.55 -0.16 -5.71
N ILE A 453 2.86 -0.77 -6.69
CA ILE A 453 1.42 -0.58 -6.93
C ILE A 453 0.58 -1.13 -5.77
N ALA A 454 0.85 -2.34 -5.30
CA ALA A 454 0.12 -2.96 -4.19
C ALA A 454 0.24 -2.16 -2.90
N THR A 455 1.46 -1.70 -2.59
CA THR A 455 1.74 -0.83 -1.43
C THR A 455 1.00 0.48 -1.57
N SER A 456 0.95 1.07 -2.77
CA SER A 456 0.16 2.29 -3.02
C SER A 456 -1.32 2.10 -2.71
N PHE A 457 -1.94 1.02 -3.18
CA PHE A 457 -3.35 0.73 -2.88
C PHE A 457 -3.62 0.48 -1.39
N ALA A 458 -2.72 -0.22 -0.71
CA ALA A 458 -2.82 -0.44 0.74
C ALA A 458 -2.73 0.87 1.53
N LEU A 459 -1.80 1.75 1.17
CA LEU A 459 -1.68 3.09 1.78
C LEU A 459 -2.94 3.93 1.56
N LEU A 460 -3.46 3.95 0.34
CA LEU A 460 -4.70 4.68 0.01
C LEU A 460 -5.90 4.16 0.82
N PHE A 461 -5.99 2.84 1.03
CA PHE A 461 -6.99 2.24 1.92
C PHE A 461 -6.84 2.73 3.36
N LEU A 462 -5.65 2.56 3.95
CA LEU A 462 -5.37 2.90 5.35
C LEU A 462 -5.56 4.39 5.64
N LYS A 463 -5.40 5.25 4.62
CA LYS A 463 -5.59 6.70 4.74
C LYS A 463 -6.98 7.18 4.39
N ARG A 464 -7.88 6.30 3.91
CA ARG A 464 -9.20 6.68 3.38
C ARG A 464 -9.10 7.82 2.37
N ALA A 465 -8.17 7.69 1.42
CA ALA A 465 -7.71 8.75 0.54
C ALA A 465 -8.81 9.35 -0.37
N THR A 466 -9.93 8.65 -0.56
CA THR A 466 -11.02 9.09 -1.45
C THR A 466 -12.01 10.03 -0.76
N ALA A 467 -12.00 10.08 0.58
CA ALA A 467 -12.90 10.89 1.38
C ALA A 467 -12.74 12.40 1.06
N ARG A 468 -13.85 13.15 1.11
CA ARG A 468 -13.84 14.61 0.86
C ARG A 468 -12.97 15.39 1.85
N SER A 469 -12.81 14.85 3.05
CA SER A 469 -11.94 15.37 4.11
C SER A 469 -10.71 14.49 4.31
N ALA A 470 -10.34 13.67 3.33
CA ALA A 470 -9.08 12.92 3.35
C ALA A 470 -7.99 13.92 3.73
N VAL A 471 -7.42 13.66 4.89
CA VAL A 471 -6.76 14.64 5.75
C VAL A 471 -5.53 15.19 5.04
N THR A 472 -5.70 16.22 4.21
CA THR A 472 -4.65 17.12 3.74
C THR A 472 -4.34 18.19 4.78
N GLY A 473 -5.20 18.33 5.79
CA GLY A 473 -5.10 19.28 6.90
C GLY A 473 -4.72 18.65 8.24
N GLY A 474 -4.23 17.41 8.24
CA GLY A 474 -3.40 16.97 9.34
C GLY A 474 -2.11 17.74 9.14
N THR A 475 -1.92 18.82 9.90
CA THR A 475 -0.57 19.13 10.31
C THR A 475 -0.03 17.81 10.86
N SER A 476 0.71 17.05 10.05
CA SER A 476 2.00 16.68 10.58
C SER A 476 2.55 18.03 11.02
N GLU A 477 2.59 18.26 12.34
CA GLU A 477 3.69 19.05 12.87
C GLU A 477 4.89 18.57 12.06
N GLY A 478 5.42 19.46 11.21
CA GLY A 478 6.21 19.05 10.04
C GLY A 478 7.12 17.89 10.41
N THR A 479 7.13 16.87 9.55
CA THR A 479 7.80 15.55 9.66
C THR A 479 9.28 15.56 10.08
N ASN A 480 9.80 16.68 10.54
CA ASN A 480 11.00 16.81 11.32
C ASN A 480 10.88 16.00 12.62
N ARG A 481 11.17 14.70 12.54
CA ARG A 481 11.21 13.84 13.72
C ARG A 481 12.24 14.38 14.69
N HIS A 482 11.82 14.48 15.94
CA HIS A 482 12.69 14.81 17.04
C HIS A 482 13.38 13.55 17.56
N HIS A 483 14.69 13.55 17.57
CA HIS A 483 15.55 12.51 18.11
C HIS A 483 16.29 13.03 19.33
N ALA A 484 16.50 12.16 20.32
CA ALA A 484 17.34 12.48 21.46
C ALA A 484 18.11 11.26 21.93
N THR A 485 19.34 11.46 22.40
CA THR A 485 20.11 10.42 23.09
C THR A 485 19.47 10.08 24.44
N LYS A 486 19.74 8.88 24.97
CA LYS A 486 19.19 8.49 26.28
C LYS A 486 19.78 9.37 27.39
N THR A 487 18.99 9.62 28.43
CA THR A 487 19.48 10.31 29.62
C THR A 487 20.35 9.35 30.45
N GLN A 488 21.67 9.51 30.38
CA GLN A 488 22.63 8.74 31.17
C GLN A 488 23.40 9.64 32.15
N LYS A 489 23.65 9.13 33.36
CA LYS A 489 24.43 9.85 34.38
C LYS A 489 25.85 10.09 33.87
N GLY A 490 26.25 11.35 33.71
CA GLY A 490 27.58 11.72 33.23
C GLY A 490 27.67 12.04 31.73
N SER A 491 26.56 12.03 30.98
CA SER A 491 26.49 12.36 29.56
C SER A 491 25.67 13.61 29.28
N LEU A 492 25.97 14.30 28.19
CA LEU A 492 25.08 15.30 27.59
C LEU A 492 23.90 14.62 26.90
N VAL A 493 22.74 15.29 26.86
CA VAL A 493 21.61 14.86 26.04
C VAL A 493 21.62 15.66 24.74
N LEU A 494 21.99 15.01 23.64
CA LEU A 494 21.95 15.58 22.30
C LEU A 494 20.56 15.41 21.73
N HIS A 495 20.00 16.51 21.23
CA HIS A 495 18.75 16.56 20.52
C HIS A 495 18.99 16.89 19.06
N ALA A 496 18.20 16.30 18.18
CA ALA A 496 18.17 16.61 16.76
C ALA A 496 16.74 16.66 16.26
N VAL A 497 16.48 17.56 15.32
CA VAL A 497 15.23 17.64 14.58
C VAL A 497 15.59 17.44 13.12
N GLU A 498 15.04 16.39 12.50
CA GLU A 498 15.23 16.09 11.08
C GLU A 498 14.87 17.30 10.20
N GLY A 499 15.49 17.41 9.04
CA GLY A 499 15.22 18.47 8.07
C GLY A 499 16.48 18.93 7.34
N ASP A 500 16.32 19.97 6.51
CA ASP A 500 17.43 20.71 5.92
C ASP A 500 17.31 22.20 6.26
N PRO A 501 18.18 22.73 7.13
CA PRO A 501 19.23 22.01 7.88
C PRO A 501 18.66 21.10 8.98
N ILE A 502 19.41 20.06 9.40
CA ILE A 502 19.18 19.38 10.68
C ILE A 502 19.47 20.38 11.78
N VAL A 503 18.55 20.51 12.73
CA VAL A 503 18.72 21.39 13.88
C VAL A 503 19.13 20.55 15.09
N LEU A 504 20.34 20.81 15.59
CA LEU A 504 20.91 20.17 16.77
C LEU A 504 20.87 21.13 17.96
N TRP A 505 20.66 20.61 19.17
CA TRP A 505 20.92 21.35 20.40
C TRP A 505 21.26 20.38 21.53
N VAL A 506 21.80 20.90 22.63
CA VAL A 506 22.20 20.08 23.77
C VAL A 506 21.54 20.54 25.06
N VAL A 507 21.16 19.57 25.89
CA VAL A 507 20.65 19.81 27.24
C VAL A 507 21.62 19.20 28.25
N PRO A 508 22.24 20.02 29.13
CA PRO A 508 23.10 19.51 30.19
C PRO A 508 22.28 18.83 31.30
N PRO A 509 22.88 17.91 32.08
CA PRO A 509 22.25 17.38 33.28
C PRO A 509 21.88 18.47 34.30
N LYS A 510 20.87 18.19 35.13
CA LYS A 510 20.41 19.13 36.16
C LYS A 510 21.58 19.54 37.08
N GLY A 511 21.79 20.85 37.22
CA GLY A 511 22.84 21.43 38.07
C GLY A 511 24.20 21.63 37.38
N ILE A 512 24.30 21.37 36.08
CA ILE A 512 25.49 21.65 35.27
C ILE A 512 25.19 22.80 34.31
N THR A 513 26.07 23.81 34.28
CA THR A 513 26.05 24.87 33.28
C THR A 513 27.15 24.61 32.26
N LEU A 514 26.75 24.37 31.00
CA LEU A 514 27.68 24.31 29.87
C LEU A 514 28.20 25.72 29.52
N LEU A 515 29.49 25.82 29.21
CA LEU A 515 30.15 27.04 28.70
C LEU A 515 30.36 27.00 27.19
N SER A 516 30.56 25.80 26.63
CA SER A 516 30.82 25.57 25.21
C SER A 516 30.14 24.28 24.75
N ALA A 517 29.84 24.19 23.46
CA ALA A 517 29.45 22.93 22.82
C ALA A 517 29.99 22.91 21.39
N HIS A 518 30.59 21.80 20.98
CA HIS A 518 31.10 21.56 19.64
C HIS A 518 30.51 20.27 19.10
N TYR A 519 29.88 20.36 17.93
CA TYR A 519 29.22 19.26 17.26
C TYR A 519 30.19 18.59 16.28
N PHE A 520 30.10 17.27 16.23
CA PHE A 520 30.82 16.40 15.31
C PHE A 520 29.80 15.56 14.54
N ALA A 521 30.10 15.30 13.27
CA ALA A 521 29.26 14.50 12.39
C ALA A 521 30.11 13.50 11.60
N ARG A 522 29.53 12.35 11.25
CA ARG A 522 30.11 11.38 10.32
C ARG A 522 29.04 10.53 9.65
N ARG A 523 29.43 9.76 8.64
CA ARG A 523 28.69 8.55 8.27
C ARG A 523 29.21 7.34 9.03
N LYS A 524 28.36 6.32 9.11
CA LYS A 524 28.74 5.05 9.74
C LYS A 524 29.94 4.44 9.01
N GLY A 525 31.05 4.27 9.73
CA GLY A 525 32.31 3.73 9.19
C GLY A 525 33.31 4.79 8.68
N GLU A 526 32.92 6.06 8.65
CA GLU A 526 33.83 7.18 8.34
C GLU A 526 34.41 7.80 9.63
N ASP A 527 35.47 8.61 9.47
CA ASP A 527 36.06 9.38 10.57
C ASP A 527 35.18 10.56 11.00
N TRP A 528 35.22 10.90 12.28
CA TRP A 528 34.51 12.06 12.83
C TRP A 528 35.05 13.37 12.27
N GLN A 529 34.16 14.20 11.73
CA GLN A 529 34.48 15.54 11.25
C GLN A 529 33.83 16.61 12.14
N PRO A 530 34.50 17.75 12.39
CA PRO A 530 33.87 18.88 13.06
C PRO A 530 32.70 19.43 12.22
N ALA A 531 31.51 19.50 12.81
CA ALA A 531 30.34 20.17 12.20
C ALA A 531 30.33 21.67 12.52
N GLY A 532 30.72 22.03 13.75
CA GLY A 532 30.89 23.41 14.18
C GLY A 532 30.48 23.65 15.64
N PRO A 533 30.62 24.89 16.14
CA PRO A 533 30.22 25.26 17.49
C PRO A 533 28.69 25.38 17.61
N GLY A 534 28.18 25.17 18.82
CA GLY A 534 26.81 25.49 19.21
C GLY A 534 26.69 26.94 19.68
N GLU A 535 25.63 27.62 19.25
CA GLU A 535 25.43 29.05 19.50
C GLU A 535 24.07 29.34 20.13
N GLY A 536 23.96 30.50 20.79
CA GLY A 536 22.72 30.98 21.37
C GLY A 536 22.18 30.14 22.54
N ASN A 537 20.88 30.25 22.78
CA ASN A 537 20.23 29.59 23.91
C ASN A 537 20.16 28.07 23.66
N ARG A 538 20.66 27.25 24.60
CA ARG A 538 20.85 25.78 24.47
C ARG A 538 21.93 25.32 23.47
N PHE A 539 22.84 26.20 23.05
CA PHE A 539 23.94 25.87 22.14
C PHE A 539 23.46 25.20 20.84
N GLY A 540 22.48 25.79 20.16
CA GLY A 540 21.93 25.24 18.93
C GLY A 540 22.93 25.26 17.77
N HIS A 541 22.85 24.28 16.88
CA HIS A 541 23.65 24.19 15.66
C HIS A 541 22.80 23.72 14.48
N ARG A 542 23.14 24.18 13.27
CA ARG A 542 22.41 23.83 12.03
C ARG A 542 23.36 23.10 11.09
N PHE A 543 23.05 21.85 10.79
CA PHE A 543 23.87 20.99 9.95
C PHE A 543 23.21 20.78 8.58
N THR A 544 23.96 21.07 7.51
CA THR A 544 23.60 20.80 6.12
C THR A 544 24.76 20.04 5.49
N ALA A 545 24.46 19.00 4.72
CA ALA A 545 25.44 18.26 3.94
C ALA A 545 25.02 18.17 2.48
N ASP A 546 25.99 17.88 1.60
CA ASP A 546 25.71 17.70 0.16
C ASP A 546 25.13 16.34 -0.19
N THR A 547 25.20 15.38 0.73
CA THR A 547 24.77 14.00 0.51
C THR A 547 23.72 13.59 1.55
N PRO A 548 22.52 13.19 1.10
CA PRO A 548 21.51 12.56 1.94
C PRO A 548 21.97 11.23 2.55
N GLY A 549 21.26 10.75 3.56
CA GLY A 549 21.46 9.43 4.19
C GLY A 549 21.60 9.50 5.71
N ALA A 550 21.96 8.38 6.33
CA ALA A 550 22.14 8.30 7.77
C ALA A 550 23.43 9.01 8.22
N TRP A 551 23.28 10.01 9.09
CA TRP A 551 24.37 10.72 9.73
C TRP A 551 24.39 10.42 11.23
N GLU A 552 25.59 10.24 11.78
CA GLU A 552 25.82 10.09 13.21
C GLU A 552 26.35 11.41 13.76
N PHE A 553 25.77 11.87 14.86
CA PHE A 553 26.12 13.13 15.53
C PHE A 553 26.59 12.87 16.96
N GLN A 554 27.53 13.67 17.42
CA GLN A 554 27.99 13.71 18.80
C GLN A 554 28.32 15.15 19.19
N VAL A 555 28.07 15.52 20.44
CA VAL A 555 28.42 16.85 20.97
C VAL A 555 29.38 16.72 22.14
N ARG A 556 30.39 17.59 22.16
CA ARG A 556 31.33 17.74 23.28
C ARG A 556 31.25 19.15 23.84
N GLY A 557 31.27 19.29 25.15
CA GLY A 557 31.17 20.60 25.78
C GLY A 557 31.88 20.69 27.12
N ASP A 558 32.38 21.88 27.45
CA ASP A 558 33.02 22.17 28.72
C ASP A 558 32.01 22.81 29.68
N SER A 559 32.01 22.39 30.95
CA SER A 559 31.14 22.98 31.97
C SER A 559 31.86 24.01 32.85
N ASP A 560 31.08 24.83 33.55
CA ASP A 560 31.52 25.76 34.60
C ASP A 560 32.34 25.10 35.73
N GLN A 561 32.17 23.80 35.92
CA GLN A 561 32.96 22.98 36.85
C GLN A 561 34.32 22.49 36.29
N GLY A 562 34.73 22.95 35.10
CA GLY A 562 36.04 22.61 34.51
C GLY A 562 36.16 21.15 34.02
N LYS A 563 35.02 20.46 33.82
CA LYS A 563 34.96 19.08 33.33
C LYS A 563 34.46 19.06 31.89
N ALA A 564 35.09 18.25 31.05
CA ALA A 564 34.61 17.95 29.70
C ALA A 564 33.47 16.93 29.74
N TRP A 565 32.46 17.16 28.91
CA TRP A 565 31.28 16.32 28.76
C TRP A 565 31.08 15.93 27.30
N GLU A 566 30.49 14.76 27.09
CA GLU A 566 30.23 14.21 25.76
C GLU A 566 28.84 13.57 25.74
N SER A 567 28.18 13.53 24.58
CA SER A 567 26.93 12.79 24.38
C SER A 567 27.16 11.37 23.87
N GLU A 568 26.15 10.51 24.00
CA GLU A 568 26.04 9.33 23.15
C GLU A 568 25.94 9.74 21.67
N VAL A 569 26.15 8.76 20.77
CA VAL A 569 26.01 8.96 19.33
C VAL A 569 24.53 8.94 18.96
N LEU A 570 24.09 9.98 18.24
CA LEU A 570 22.72 10.08 17.72
C LEU A 570 22.72 9.88 16.21
N ALA A 571 22.07 8.81 15.74
CA ALA A 571 21.87 8.60 14.31
C ALA A 571 20.59 9.30 13.84
N VAL A 572 20.68 10.08 12.77
CA VAL A 572 19.57 10.84 12.18
C VAL A 572 19.63 10.69 10.67
N GLU A 573 18.49 10.43 10.02
CA GLU A 573 18.43 10.43 8.56
C GLU A 573 18.40 11.89 8.07
N TYR A 574 19.33 12.24 7.19
CA TYR A 574 19.38 13.55 6.55
C TYR A 574 18.82 13.47 5.13
N GLU A 575 17.83 14.30 4.84
CA GLU A 575 17.30 14.50 3.49
C GLU A 575 17.45 15.97 3.10
N THR A 576 18.18 16.23 2.02
CA THR A 576 18.39 17.59 1.50
C THR A 576 17.09 18.18 0.97
N LYS A 577 16.79 19.45 1.26
CA LYS A 577 15.85 20.23 0.44
C LYS A 577 16.47 20.39 -0.94
N ILE A 578 15.66 20.18 -1.97
CA ILE A 578 16.12 20.05 -3.36
C ILE A 578 17.02 21.20 -3.78
N ARG A 579 18.18 20.85 -4.34
CA ARG A 579 18.96 21.73 -5.20
C ARG A 579 18.50 21.45 -6.63
N VAL A 580 18.47 22.46 -7.51
CA VAL A 580 18.06 22.31 -8.93
C VAL A 580 18.77 21.14 -9.63
N LYS A 581 20.02 20.85 -9.24
CA LYS A 581 20.79 19.69 -9.74
C LYS A 581 20.19 18.32 -9.40
N ASP A 582 19.43 18.20 -8.30
CA ASP A 582 18.79 16.95 -7.87
C ASP A 582 17.53 16.61 -8.71
N LEU A 583 17.08 17.52 -9.59
CA LEU A 583 16.01 17.30 -10.58
C LEU A 583 16.55 17.00 -11.99
N GLN A 584 17.86 17.14 -12.21
CA GLN A 584 18.46 17.13 -13.55
C GLN A 584 18.20 15.83 -14.32
N TYR A 585 18.19 14.69 -13.61
CA TYR A 585 18.11 13.36 -14.21
C TYR A 585 16.73 13.01 -14.77
N ALA A 586 15.66 13.59 -14.26
CA ALA A 586 14.31 13.37 -14.78
C ALA A 586 14.18 13.79 -16.25
N SER A 587 14.93 14.81 -16.67
CA SER A 587 14.93 15.34 -18.05
C SER A 587 15.99 14.74 -18.98
N ASP A 588 16.90 13.92 -18.47
CA ASP A 588 18.00 13.37 -19.27
C ASP A 588 17.51 12.46 -20.40
N SER A 589 16.46 11.68 -20.16
CA SER A 589 15.86 10.77 -21.13
C SER A 589 15.45 11.48 -22.44
N SER A 590 14.95 12.72 -22.35
CA SER A 590 14.59 13.56 -23.51
C SER A 590 15.77 14.02 -24.35
N ARG A 591 16.98 14.04 -23.77
CA ARG A 591 18.23 14.43 -24.44
C ARG A 591 19.01 13.22 -24.96
N ASN A 592 18.63 12.01 -24.57
CA ASN A 592 19.30 10.79 -25.00
C ASN A 592 19.03 10.53 -26.49
N LEU A 593 20.08 10.56 -27.29
CA LEU A 593 20.02 10.36 -28.74
C LEU A 593 19.87 8.88 -29.12
N LEU A 594 20.26 7.94 -28.26
CA LEU A 594 20.35 6.54 -28.63
C LEU A 594 19.02 5.94 -29.11
N PRO A 595 17.88 6.10 -28.40
CA PRO A 595 16.60 5.55 -28.86
C PRO A 595 16.24 5.96 -30.29
N ALA A 596 16.45 7.24 -30.64
CA ALA A 596 16.14 7.76 -31.97
C ALA A 596 17.06 7.20 -33.08
N TYR A 597 18.28 6.78 -32.75
CA TYR A 597 19.26 6.25 -33.70
C TYR A 597 19.19 4.74 -33.92
N ARG A 598 18.31 4.02 -33.18
CA ARG A 598 18.09 2.57 -33.27
C ARG A 598 19.41 1.79 -33.28
N PRO A 599 20.20 1.87 -32.19
CA PRO A 599 21.50 1.23 -32.08
C PRO A 599 21.41 -0.28 -32.22
N THR A 600 22.51 -0.90 -32.66
CA THR A 600 22.77 -2.32 -32.42
C THR A 600 23.70 -2.43 -31.24
N VAL A 601 23.28 -3.16 -30.21
CA VAL A 601 24.07 -3.43 -29.00
C VAL A 601 24.61 -4.85 -29.03
N SER A 602 25.86 -5.04 -28.66
CA SER A 602 26.48 -6.35 -28.44
C SER A 602 27.19 -6.33 -27.09
N ILE A 603 27.06 -7.41 -26.34
CA ILE A 603 27.61 -7.56 -24.99
C ILE A 603 28.48 -8.81 -24.92
N SER A 604 29.45 -8.86 -24.00
CA SER A 604 30.29 -10.05 -23.79
C SER A 604 29.48 -11.22 -23.21
N THR A 605 28.82 -10.97 -22.09
CA THR A 605 27.98 -11.93 -21.35
C THR A 605 26.81 -11.19 -20.70
N GLN A 606 25.83 -11.94 -20.20
CA GLN A 606 24.71 -11.41 -19.41
C GLN A 606 24.41 -12.36 -18.26
N TYR A 607 23.95 -11.81 -17.14
CA TYR A 607 23.35 -12.62 -16.08
C TYR A 607 21.84 -12.74 -16.30
N LEU A 608 21.31 -13.96 -16.22
CA LEU A 608 19.89 -14.26 -16.47
C LEU A 608 19.37 -13.62 -17.77
N ASP A 609 18.30 -12.81 -17.70
CA ASP A 609 17.65 -12.14 -18.83
C ASP A 609 18.08 -10.66 -18.99
N HIS A 610 19.09 -10.22 -18.25
CA HIS A 610 19.62 -8.85 -18.23
C HIS A 610 20.42 -8.53 -19.50
N ASN A 611 19.74 -8.48 -20.64
CA ASN A 611 20.37 -8.35 -21.95
C ASN A 611 20.77 -6.89 -22.27
N GLY A 612 21.68 -6.72 -23.25
CA GLY A 612 22.25 -5.42 -23.60
C GLY A 612 21.29 -4.41 -24.24
N GLY A 613 20.11 -4.83 -24.69
CA GLY A 613 19.09 -3.91 -25.22
C GLY A 613 18.60 -2.91 -24.15
N ARG A 614 18.66 -3.31 -22.88
CA ARG A 614 18.30 -2.52 -21.70
C ARG A 614 19.19 -1.29 -21.47
N LEU A 615 20.38 -1.26 -22.07
CA LEU A 615 21.33 -0.15 -21.92
C LEU A 615 20.95 1.11 -22.71
N VAL A 616 19.99 1.00 -23.63
CA VAL A 616 19.70 2.01 -24.65
C VAL A 616 18.21 2.18 -24.91
N ASP A 617 17.37 1.63 -24.04
CA ASP A 617 15.90 1.65 -24.17
C ASP A 617 15.26 2.85 -23.46
N ASN A 618 16.05 3.66 -22.75
CA ASN A 618 15.60 4.81 -21.96
C ASN A 618 14.74 4.41 -20.73
N VAL A 619 14.84 3.15 -20.28
CA VAL A 619 14.06 2.58 -19.17
C VAL A 619 14.95 2.28 -17.97
N TRP A 620 14.81 3.08 -16.93
CA TRP A 620 15.67 3.07 -15.75
C TRP A 620 15.43 1.91 -14.79
N TYR A 621 14.26 1.30 -14.89
CA TYR A 621 13.94 0.09 -14.13
C TYR A 621 14.79 -1.10 -14.56
N SER A 622 15.16 -1.15 -15.84
CA SER A 622 15.91 -2.25 -16.43
C SER A 622 17.41 -1.99 -16.34
N PHE A 623 18.20 -3.04 -16.54
CA PHE A 623 19.66 -2.96 -16.58
C PHE A 623 20.26 -4.18 -17.27
N TRP A 624 21.49 -3.99 -17.75
CA TRP A 624 22.40 -5.08 -18.10
C TRP A 624 23.45 -5.21 -17.01
N ASP A 625 23.74 -6.46 -16.64
CA ASP A 625 24.89 -6.85 -15.85
C ASP A 625 25.52 -8.12 -16.44
N CYS A 626 26.82 -8.28 -16.27
CA CYS A 626 27.56 -9.39 -16.87
C CYS A 626 27.38 -10.69 -16.07
N ASP A 627 27.70 -11.82 -16.69
CA ASP A 627 27.87 -13.06 -15.93
C ASP A 627 28.94 -12.85 -14.83
N PRO A 628 28.76 -13.36 -13.60
CA PRO A 628 29.72 -13.15 -12.52
C PRO A 628 31.14 -13.60 -12.85
N SER A 629 31.33 -14.56 -13.77
CA SER A 629 32.64 -15.07 -14.17
C SER A 629 33.32 -14.25 -15.29
N ASP A 630 32.66 -13.24 -15.84
CA ASP A 630 33.20 -12.41 -16.90
C ASP A 630 34.31 -11.47 -16.38
N LYS A 631 35.53 -11.70 -16.85
CA LYS A 631 36.72 -10.96 -16.44
C LYS A 631 36.95 -9.68 -17.24
N ALA A 632 36.22 -9.50 -18.34
CA ALA A 632 36.28 -8.30 -19.16
C ALA A 632 34.90 -7.94 -19.73
N PRO A 633 33.92 -7.60 -18.86
CA PRO A 633 32.58 -7.21 -19.28
C PRO A 633 32.66 -6.11 -20.33
N THR A 634 32.09 -6.37 -21.50
CA THR A 634 32.24 -5.51 -22.68
C THR A 634 30.87 -5.17 -23.26
N VAL A 635 30.68 -3.89 -23.61
CA VAL A 635 29.52 -3.40 -24.35
C VAL A 635 29.99 -2.72 -25.63
N GLU A 636 29.39 -3.07 -26.77
CA GLU A 636 29.56 -2.39 -28.05
C GLU A 636 28.23 -1.81 -28.53
N ILE A 637 28.23 -0.52 -28.87
CA ILE A 637 27.05 0.19 -29.41
C ILE A 637 27.39 0.71 -30.81
N LYS A 638 26.62 0.29 -31.82
CA LYS A 638 26.79 0.68 -33.23
C LYS A 638 25.58 1.47 -33.70
N LEU A 639 25.81 2.65 -34.27
CA LEU A 639 24.78 3.51 -34.87
C LEU A 639 24.84 3.45 -36.40
N ARG A 640 23.68 3.45 -37.05
CA ARG A 640 23.59 3.47 -38.53
C ARG A 640 24.12 4.77 -39.14
N LYS A 641 24.04 5.87 -38.40
CA LYS A 641 24.51 7.20 -38.78
C LYS A 641 25.27 7.82 -37.61
N LYS A 642 26.18 8.76 -37.91
CA LYS A 642 26.91 9.50 -36.87
C LYS A 642 25.97 10.44 -36.11
N ALA A 643 25.88 10.27 -34.80
CA ALA A 643 25.25 11.21 -33.87
C ALA A 643 26.22 12.34 -33.52
N LYS A 644 25.71 13.55 -33.34
CA LYS A 644 26.49 14.68 -32.78
C LYS A 644 26.31 14.65 -31.26
N VAL A 645 27.39 14.44 -30.54
CA VAL A 645 27.39 14.13 -29.10
C VAL A 645 28.30 15.09 -28.36
N ASP A 646 27.80 15.74 -27.32
CA ASP A 646 28.58 16.63 -26.46
C ASP A 646 29.04 15.92 -25.19
N ARG A 647 28.28 14.93 -24.72
CA ARG A 647 28.63 14.12 -23.54
C ARG A 647 28.06 12.70 -23.60
N ILE A 648 28.69 11.81 -22.84
CA ILE A 648 28.19 10.46 -22.56
C ILE A 648 27.83 10.38 -21.09
N LEU A 649 26.67 9.80 -20.76
CA LEU A 649 26.30 9.51 -19.38
C LEU A 649 26.25 8.01 -19.16
N LEU A 650 26.74 7.56 -17.99
CA LEU A 650 26.70 6.16 -17.57
C LEU A 650 26.01 6.07 -16.21
N SER A 651 25.05 5.16 -16.12
CA SER A 651 24.22 4.97 -14.92
C SER A 651 24.44 3.56 -14.41
N GLN A 652 24.88 3.42 -13.16
CA GLN A 652 25.13 2.11 -12.55
C GLN A 652 23.88 1.22 -12.63
N ALA A 653 24.06 -0.10 -12.70
CA ALA A 653 22.96 -1.02 -12.44
C ALA A 653 22.47 -0.89 -10.98
N HIS A 654 21.25 -1.37 -10.69
CA HIS A 654 20.66 -1.36 -9.34
C HIS A 654 20.54 0.04 -8.71
N THR A 655 19.90 0.96 -9.43
CA THR A 655 19.85 2.39 -9.06
C THR A 655 18.93 2.73 -7.89
N ARG A 656 18.08 1.80 -7.42
CA ARG A 656 17.14 2.05 -6.33
C ARG A 656 17.88 2.33 -5.02
N LYS A 657 17.41 3.32 -4.24
CA LYS A 657 17.99 3.65 -2.92
C LYS A 657 18.06 2.44 -1.98
N SER A 658 17.06 1.57 -2.03
CA SER A 658 17.00 0.32 -1.24
C SER A 658 18.07 -0.71 -1.62
N GLU A 659 18.68 -0.61 -2.80
CA GLU A 659 19.72 -1.52 -3.30
C GLU A 659 21.14 -0.95 -3.13
N HIS A 660 21.26 0.31 -2.66
CA HIS A 660 22.54 0.98 -2.50
C HIS A 660 23.43 0.23 -1.50
N GLY A 661 24.63 -0.15 -1.95
CA GLY A 661 25.61 -0.89 -1.15
C GLY A 661 25.36 -2.40 -1.05
N LEU A 662 24.33 -2.95 -1.73
CA LEU A 662 24.10 -4.40 -1.78
C LEU A 662 24.85 -5.09 -2.92
N HIS A 663 25.28 -4.34 -3.93
CA HIS A 663 25.89 -4.86 -5.15
C HIS A 663 27.25 -4.17 -5.40
N PRO A 664 28.25 -4.89 -5.95
CA PRO A 664 29.43 -4.26 -6.50
C PRO A 664 29.08 -3.33 -7.67
N HIS A 665 29.89 -2.31 -7.89
CA HIS A 665 29.65 -1.29 -8.92
C HIS A 665 30.84 -1.15 -9.85
N VAL A 666 30.61 -0.71 -11.09
CA VAL A 666 31.70 -0.41 -12.03
C VAL A 666 32.49 0.78 -11.51
N ALA A 667 33.81 0.62 -11.32
CA ALA A 667 34.68 1.69 -10.84
C ALA A 667 35.48 2.34 -11.96
N ARG A 668 35.94 1.55 -12.95
CA ARG A 668 36.71 2.06 -14.08
C ARG A 668 36.36 1.35 -15.38
N ILE A 669 36.42 2.12 -16.46
CA ILE A 669 36.21 1.60 -17.82
C ILE A 669 37.31 2.05 -18.78
N GLU A 670 37.51 1.24 -19.81
CA GLU A 670 38.15 1.64 -21.07
C GLU A 670 37.05 2.00 -22.08
N LEU A 671 37.16 3.19 -22.69
CA LEU A 671 36.24 3.69 -23.71
C LEU A 671 36.96 3.87 -25.05
N TRP A 672 36.42 3.27 -26.11
CA TRP A 672 36.81 3.53 -27.50
C TRP A 672 35.66 4.18 -28.25
N ILE A 673 35.97 5.21 -29.03
CA ILE A 673 35.02 5.91 -29.88
C ILE A 673 35.43 5.73 -31.35
N ASN A 674 34.50 5.31 -32.20
CA ASN A 674 34.68 5.18 -33.65
C ASN A 674 35.84 4.27 -34.09
N LYS A 675 37.02 4.85 -34.32
CA LYS A 675 38.22 4.18 -34.86
C LYS A 675 39.45 4.43 -33.98
N ASP A 676 39.23 4.72 -32.70
CA ASP A 676 40.29 4.92 -31.74
C ASP A 676 41.24 3.70 -31.72
N LYS A 677 42.54 3.98 -31.74
CA LYS A 677 43.58 2.95 -31.71
C LYS A 677 43.92 2.50 -30.29
N GLN A 678 43.63 3.33 -29.30
CA GLN A 678 43.84 3.08 -27.88
C GLN A 678 42.61 3.59 -27.11
N PRO A 679 42.20 2.91 -26.02
CA PRO A 679 41.11 3.40 -25.19
C PRO A 679 41.52 4.65 -24.42
N THR A 680 40.52 5.44 -24.04
CA THR A 680 40.65 6.38 -22.93
C THR A 680 40.08 5.73 -21.68
N ILE A 681 40.81 5.78 -20.57
CA ILE A 681 40.37 5.25 -19.29
C ILE A 681 39.56 6.33 -18.57
N TYR A 682 38.39 5.96 -18.04
CA TYR A 682 37.57 6.82 -17.20
C TYR A 682 37.31 6.18 -15.85
N GLU A 683 37.39 7.01 -14.81
CA GLU A 683 36.78 6.69 -13.51
C GLU A 683 35.26 6.81 -13.65
N VAL A 684 34.56 5.87 -13.05
CA VAL A 684 33.10 5.80 -13.04
C VAL A 684 32.64 6.16 -11.63
N GLU A 685 31.62 6.99 -11.56
CA GLU A 685 30.95 7.34 -10.31
C GLU A 685 30.43 6.08 -9.63
N THR A 686 30.97 5.77 -8.45
CA THR A 686 30.63 4.56 -7.69
C THR A 686 29.38 4.74 -6.83
N SER A 687 28.92 5.98 -6.63
CA SER A 687 27.63 6.21 -5.99
C SER A 687 26.49 5.87 -6.94
N PRO A 688 25.61 4.90 -6.61
CA PRO A 688 24.41 4.60 -7.39
C PRO A 688 23.36 5.73 -7.34
N ALA A 689 23.63 6.81 -6.60
CA ALA A 689 22.81 8.02 -6.56
C ALA A 689 23.19 9.07 -7.63
N ARG A 690 24.22 8.81 -8.44
CA ARG A 690 24.76 9.77 -9.41
C ARG A 690 25.15 9.08 -10.73
N LYS A 691 25.08 9.85 -11.82
CA LYS A 691 25.57 9.42 -13.14
C LYS A 691 27.02 9.82 -13.33
N THR A 692 27.79 8.99 -14.03
CA THR A 692 29.08 9.41 -14.57
C THR A 692 28.84 10.28 -15.79
N VAL A 693 29.44 11.46 -15.86
CA VAL A 693 29.33 12.37 -17.01
C VAL A 693 30.69 12.50 -17.68
N ILE A 694 30.81 11.96 -18.89
CA ILE A 694 31.99 12.12 -19.74
C ILE A 694 31.71 13.27 -20.71
N GLN A 695 32.19 14.46 -20.36
CA GLN A 695 32.03 15.67 -21.15
C GLN A 695 33.13 15.79 -22.21
N PHE A 696 32.75 16.03 -23.47
CA PHE A 696 33.72 16.35 -24.53
C PHE A 696 33.96 17.85 -24.60
N GLU A 697 35.21 18.25 -24.88
CA GLU A 697 35.57 19.65 -25.11
C GLU A 697 34.88 20.26 -26.34
N LYS A 698 34.53 19.42 -27.31
CA LYS A 698 33.85 19.79 -28.56
C LYS A 698 32.87 18.67 -28.95
N THR A 699 31.79 19.04 -29.64
CA THR A 699 30.83 18.08 -30.18
C THR A 699 31.52 17.02 -31.05
N MET A 700 31.39 15.76 -30.64
CA MET A 700 31.93 14.59 -31.33
C MET A 700 30.91 14.01 -32.31
N LYS A 701 31.39 13.40 -33.39
CA LYS A 701 30.55 12.62 -34.32
C LYS A 701 30.73 11.13 -34.06
N ILE A 702 29.81 10.51 -33.32
CA ILE A 702 29.94 9.14 -32.83
C ILE A 702 29.01 8.21 -33.63
N ASN A 703 29.53 7.09 -34.14
CA ASN A 703 28.71 5.99 -34.65
C ASN A 703 29.12 4.61 -34.12
N PHE A 704 30.17 4.55 -33.29
CA PHE A 704 30.58 3.34 -32.61
C PHE A 704 31.15 3.68 -31.24
N LEU A 705 30.78 2.90 -30.24
CA LEU A 705 31.31 2.92 -28.88
C LEU A 705 31.66 1.50 -28.48
N LYS A 706 32.79 1.33 -27.80
CA LYS A 706 33.11 0.13 -27.04
C LYS A 706 33.47 0.54 -25.62
N ILE A 707 32.87 -0.12 -24.64
CA ILE A 707 33.14 0.05 -23.21
C ILE A 707 33.60 -1.29 -22.68
N VAL A 708 34.74 -1.33 -22.00
CA VAL A 708 35.23 -2.51 -21.28
C VAL A 708 35.37 -2.14 -19.81
N VAL A 709 34.73 -2.91 -18.94
CA VAL A 709 34.89 -2.77 -17.48
C VAL A 709 36.25 -3.36 -17.10
N ILE A 710 37.07 -2.54 -16.44
CA ILE A 710 38.44 -2.94 -16.04
C ILE A 710 38.64 -2.97 -14.52
N ASP A 711 37.73 -2.36 -13.76
CA ASP A 711 37.78 -2.36 -12.30
C ASP A 711 36.38 -2.18 -11.68
N VAL A 712 36.20 -2.71 -10.46
CA VAL A 712 34.93 -2.66 -9.72
C VAL A 712 35.15 -2.25 -8.27
N ALA A 713 34.20 -1.50 -7.71
CA ALA A 713 34.16 -1.13 -6.31
C ALA A 713 33.23 -2.07 -5.53
N GLY A 714 33.63 -2.43 -4.30
CA GLY A 714 32.81 -3.30 -3.43
C GLY A 714 32.80 -4.78 -3.83
N GLY A 715 33.72 -5.24 -4.68
CA GLY A 715 33.81 -6.63 -5.13
C GLY A 715 35.11 -6.93 -5.88
N VAL A 716 35.13 -8.04 -6.61
CA VAL A 716 36.26 -8.44 -7.46
C VAL A 716 35.75 -8.73 -8.87
N LEU A 717 36.35 -8.09 -9.88
CA LEU A 717 36.00 -8.28 -11.28
C LEU A 717 36.21 -9.75 -11.68
N GLY A 718 35.21 -10.35 -12.35
CA GLY A 718 35.20 -11.78 -12.67
C GLY A 718 34.77 -12.72 -11.53
N ASN A 719 34.28 -12.17 -10.41
CA ASN A 719 33.56 -12.91 -9.36
C ASN A 719 32.21 -12.27 -8.99
N ALA A 720 31.77 -11.22 -9.71
CA ALA A 720 30.58 -10.46 -9.42
C ALA A 720 29.90 -9.99 -10.70
N SER A 721 28.57 -9.96 -10.68
CA SER A 721 27.79 -9.35 -11.75
C SER A 721 27.81 -7.83 -11.58
N VAL A 722 28.21 -7.11 -12.63
CA VAL A 722 28.28 -5.65 -12.68
C VAL A 722 27.85 -5.15 -14.05
N GLY A 723 27.35 -3.93 -14.12
CA GLY A 723 26.97 -3.31 -15.38
C GLY A 723 26.28 -1.96 -15.17
N PHE A 724 25.38 -1.63 -16.09
CA PHE A 724 24.74 -0.32 -16.18
C PHE A 724 23.24 -0.46 -16.40
N SER A 725 22.48 0.47 -15.83
CA SER A 725 21.06 0.64 -16.16
C SER A 725 20.86 1.32 -17.50
N GLU A 726 21.65 2.34 -17.82
CA GLU A 726 21.49 3.11 -19.05
C GLU A 726 22.84 3.71 -19.48
N ILE A 727 23.06 3.78 -20.79
CA ILE A 727 24.12 4.55 -21.43
C ILE A 727 23.44 5.60 -22.28
N GLU A 728 23.83 6.87 -22.14
CA GLU A 728 23.20 7.96 -22.88
C GLU A 728 24.22 8.68 -23.76
N LEU A 729 23.82 9.03 -24.97
CA LEU A 729 24.54 10.01 -25.79
C LEU A 729 23.71 11.28 -25.82
N GLN A 730 24.22 12.36 -25.24
CA GLN A 730 23.48 13.62 -25.18
C GLN A 730 24.15 14.73 -25.98
N ARG A 731 23.32 15.69 -26.37
CA ARG A 731 23.71 16.95 -27.00
C ARG A 731 22.94 18.07 -26.33
N ASP A 732 23.62 19.18 -26.03
CA ASP A 732 22.98 20.37 -25.45
C ASP A 732 22.25 21.22 -26.49
#